data_AF-A0A2V2D8T8-F1
#
_entry.id   AF-A0A2V2D8T8-F1
#
_cell.length_a   1.000
_cell.length_b   1.000
_cell.length_c   1.000
_cell.angle_alpha   90.00
_cell.angle_beta   90.00
_cell.angle_gamma   90.00
#
_symmetry.space_group_name_H-M   'P 1'
#
loop_
_entity.id
_entity.type
_entity.pdbx_description
1 polymer ?
#
loop_
_entity_poly.entity_id
_entity_poly.type
_entity_poly.pdbx_seq_one_letter_code
_entity_poly.pdbx_strand_id
1 'polypeptide(L)'
;MKKQILAMLVAASCGSAFALTQIHISPSGSDADGDGSASKPYASLFRAKEAAARSGDSEIEIRVAPGEYVFERGVWFAPESFKGKKVSIIGDSKGGAKPRFVGGAKVPAGKLREVSDKSVLSKIPSDAEGKLYSIDLKALGITDYGKMRQRGFGSPTSPTQMEAFLDGKALKLAQYPNDGTRIHIGEVLDPGYRRGIAAGQGAYKPKPDKNIRGATFRYALPRTERWIGAPDAYISGYPSAGWAYDEIKIKKIDPQNKTITLESPHQYGVYSNNPPPPSKDDPASWVGGFDICMRGYKVINLLEELDRDGEYYIDRDAGVFYVMFKEKPADNVPLYFSMIEKPFIELAGINNFTVKGLDMSAARGMAIAANNCSDLKIEDCDIHGCGRAVSVTGKSASKRNKISGCKFYDMAYGVVRMEGGDRKTLDRSDSAIEDCEFFDNARLIPCNNAAVSISGVAIAFRNNEIRNHPHVTMGHSGNELVIERNIFDRCGIEGSDMGVVYTGRNQTTQGNVIRHNFFTDTLPPDPRAIVCGVYVDDGSAGQLIEKNIFCKVGNMGGAPAFGAIYVHGGGDNIGRRNVFIDCQSGMSQQEWTDEKYGAALKRNADKYYKEVDVNSELYKKRYPKLEKQLTADYPRVNYVEDCRVWNSSVSMSGKIHLKRNKVLVPNEGVSKLDIAKIESWTLDDVRRCFGNDPVVKEALKGEIGIRKRN
;
A
#
# COMPACT_ATOMS: atom_id res chain seq x y z
N MET A 1 -36.48 74.87 30.42
CA MET A 1 -36.72 73.59 29.72
C MET A 1 -35.43 72.78 29.71
N LYS A 2 -35.49 71.56 30.25
CA LYS A 2 -34.37 70.64 30.51
C LYS A 2 -33.68 70.22 29.20
N LYS A 3 -32.35 70.29 29.13
CA LYS A 3 -31.55 69.53 28.14
C LYS A 3 -30.69 68.53 28.90
N GLN A 4 -30.95 67.27 28.63
CA GLN A 4 -30.33 66.09 29.24
C GLN A 4 -28.88 65.95 28.77
N ILE A 5 -27.98 65.66 29.71
CA ILE A 5 -26.61 65.21 29.46
C ILE A 5 -26.70 63.69 29.22
N LEU A 6 -26.40 63.25 28.00
CA LEU A 6 -26.23 61.84 27.65
C LEU A 6 -24.73 61.55 27.61
N ALA A 7 -24.23 60.81 28.59
CA ALA A 7 -22.86 60.28 28.59
C ALA A 7 -22.79 59.09 27.62
N MET A 8 -22.02 59.22 26.54
CA MET A 8 -21.61 58.07 25.73
C MET A 8 -20.40 57.40 26.39
N LEU A 9 -20.62 56.23 26.99
CA LEU A 9 -19.55 55.26 27.23
C LEU A 9 -19.14 54.69 25.87
N VAL A 10 -17.93 55.04 25.40
CA VAL A 10 -17.26 54.30 24.33
C VAL A 10 -16.65 53.05 24.97
N ALA A 11 -17.38 51.93 24.90
CA ALA A 11 -16.79 50.62 25.14
C ALA A 11 -15.90 50.28 23.94
N ALA A 12 -14.59 50.50 24.07
CA ALA A 12 -13.61 49.96 23.14
C ALA A 12 -13.60 48.43 23.30
N SER A 13 -14.38 47.74 22.49
CA SER A 13 -14.19 46.32 22.25
C SER A 13 -12.85 46.14 21.53
N CYS A 14 -11.80 45.89 22.31
CA CYS A 14 -10.58 45.29 21.77
C CYS A 14 -10.97 43.95 21.18
N GLY A 15 -11.21 43.93 19.86
CA GLY A 15 -11.15 42.70 19.10
C GLY A 15 -9.76 42.14 19.32
N SER A 16 -9.67 41.04 20.08
CA SER A 16 -8.47 40.22 20.14
C SER A 16 -8.20 39.73 18.72
N ALA A 17 -7.38 40.47 17.98
CA ALA A 17 -6.73 39.97 16.79
C ALA A 17 -6.03 38.68 17.22
N PHE A 18 -6.43 37.56 16.64
CA PHE A 18 -5.70 36.31 16.83
C PHE A 18 -4.27 36.57 16.32
N ALA A 19 -3.33 36.71 17.25
CA ALA A 19 -1.94 36.93 16.91
C ALA A 19 -1.40 35.62 16.31
N LEU A 20 -0.88 35.72 15.08
CA LEU A 20 -0.23 34.63 14.37
C LEU A 20 1.25 34.64 14.73
N THR A 21 1.73 33.58 15.38
CA THR A 21 3.18 33.36 15.54
C THR A 21 3.74 32.75 14.24
N GLN A 22 4.69 33.42 13.59
CA GLN A 22 5.46 32.85 12.48
C GLN A 22 6.86 32.44 12.96
N ILE A 23 7.23 31.19 12.69
CA ILE A 23 8.54 30.61 13.01
C ILE A 23 9.19 30.15 11.72
N HIS A 24 10.43 30.53 11.45
CA HIS A 24 11.15 30.20 10.23
C HIS A 24 12.25 29.17 10.50
N ILE A 25 12.40 28.20 9.59
CA ILE A 25 13.53 27.29 9.53
C ILE A 25 14.25 27.39 8.18
N SER A 26 15.57 27.24 8.18
CA SER A 26 16.44 27.28 7.00
C SER A 26 17.61 26.33 7.15
N PRO A 27 18.14 25.69 6.09
CA PRO A 27 19.37 24.90 6.18
C PRO A 27 20.59 25.72 6.61
N SER A 28 20.54 27.04 6.41
CA SER A 28 21.56 28.01 6.86
C SER A 28 21.24 28.64 8.23
N GLY A 29 20.18 28.19 8.91
CA GLY A 29 19.77 28.69 10.22
C GLY A 29 20.66 28.16 11.35
N SER A 30 20.34 28.54 12.59
CA SER A 30 21.04 28.07 13.80
C SER A 30 20.02 27.70 14.87
N ASP A 31 20.13 26.50 15.45
CA ASP A 31 19.31 26.11 16.60
C ASP A 31 19.80 26.71 17.92
N ALA A 32 21.07 27.14 17.97
CA ALA A 32 21.69 27.76 19.13
C ALA A 32 21.45 29.28 19.16
N ASP A 33 21.64 29.95 18.00
CA ASP A 33 21.65 31.42 17.90
C ASP A 33 20.42 31.99 17.16
N GLY A 34 19.65 31.14 16.49
CA GLY A 34 18.41 31.54 15.84
C GLY A 34 17.34 31.92 16.87
N ASP A 35 16.50 32.89 16.51
CA ASP A 35 15.33 33.28 17.30
C ASP A 35 13.99 32.87 16.65
N GLY A 36 14.07 32.28 15.44
CA GLY A 36 12.91 31.81 14.68
C GLY A 36 12.29 32.88 13.79
N SER A 37 12.83 34.10 13.78
CA SER A 37 12.43 35.14 12.81
C SER A 37 12.96 34.82 11.41
N ALA A 38 12.41 35.49 10.39
CA ALA A 38 12.89 35.35 9.02
C ALA A 38 14.36 35.76 8.83
N SER A 39 14.89 36.68 9.65
CA SER A 39 16.28 37.15 9.59
C SER A 39 17.23 36.25 10.38
N LYS A 40 16.74 35.52 11.39
CA LYS A 40 17.51 34.57 12.21
C LYS A 40 16.74 33.26 12.40
N PRO A 41 16.52 32.49 11.32
CA PRO A 41 15.74 31.26 11.37
C PRO A 41 16.44 30.17 12.20
N TYR A 42 15.65 29.26 12.75
CA TYR A 42 16.19 28.02 13.32
C TYR A 42 16.74 27.11 12.21
N ALA A 43 17.59 26.15 12.57
CA ALA A 43 18.12 25.15 11.64
C ALA A 43 17.18 23.95 11.47
N SER A 44 16.41 23.60 12.51
CA SER A 44 15.63 22.36 12.54
C SER A 44 14.15 22.53 12.88
N LEU A 45 13.35 21.57 12.39
CA LEU A 45 11.95 21.42 12.79
C LEU A 45 11.81 21.11 14.28
N PHE A 46 12.76 20.39 14.87
CA PHE A 46 12.74 20.09 16.31
C PHE A 46 12.75 21.38 17.14
N ARG A 47 13.66 22.30 16.81
CA ARG A 47 13.76 23.59 17.51
C ARG A 47 12.54 24.48 17.26
N ALA A 48 12.06 24.55 16.02
CA ALA A 48 10.83 25.27 15.70
C ALA A 48 9.61 24.71 16.45
N LYS A 49 9.50 23.38 16.60
CA LYS A 49 8.46 22.73 17.42
C LYS A 49 8.56 23.15 18.88
N GLU A 50 9.76 23.33 19.44
CA GLU A 50 9.92 23.77 20.83
C GLU A 50 9.47 25.22 21.02
N ALA A 51 9.81 26.11 20.09
CA ALA A 51 9.33 27.48 20.09
C ALA A 51 7.80 27.54 19.95
N ALA A 52 7.23 26.75 19.04
CA ALA A 52 5.78 26.64 18.85
C ALA A 52 5.05 26.15 20.12
N ALA A 53 5.61 25.16 20.82
CA ALA A 53 5.06 24.68 22.08
C ALA A 53 5.00 25.78 23.16
N ARG A 54 6.00 26.67 23.20
CA ARG A 54 6.10 27.77 24.17
C ARG A 54 5.32 29.03 23.78
N SER A 55 4.92 29.17 22.52
CA SER A 55 4.12 30.34 22.10
C SER A 55 2.80 30.40 22.89
N GLY A 56 2.43 31.60 23.30
CA GLY A 56 1.13 31.90 23.91
C GLY A 56 0.01 32.03 22.87
N ASP A 57 0.36 32.11 21.59
CA ASP A 57 -0.59 32.27 20.49
C ASP A 57 -1.27 30.95 20.14
N SER A 58 -2.52 31.05 19.69
CA SER A 58 -3.32 29.91 19.24
C SER A 58 -3.12 29.56 17.78
N GLU A 59 -2.62 30.47 16.94
CA GLU A 59 -2.25 30.19 15.55
C GLU A 59 -0.73 30.28 15.38
N ILE A 60 -0.13 29.18 14.90
CA ILE A 60 1.32 29.06 14.72
C ILE A 60 1.61 28.51 13.33
N GLU A 61 2.52 29.19 12.62
CA GLU A 61 2.97 28.80 11.30
C GLU A 61 4.48 28.62 11.29
N ILE A 62 4.94 27.40 11.02
CA ILE A 62 6.34 27.05 10.81
C ILE A 62 6.62 27.11 9.30
N ARG A 63 7.35 28.13 8.85
CA ARG A 63 7.78 28.31 7.45
C ARG A 63 9.12 27.63 7.21
N VAL A 64 9.16 26.76 6.22
CA VAL A 64 10.34 25.98 5.85
C VAL A 64 10.93 26.57 4.58
N ALA A 65 12.12 27.16 4.67
CA ALA A 65 12.82 27.70 3.50
C ALA A 65 13.32 26.57 2.57
N PRO A 66 13.53 26.84 1.27
CA PRO A 66 14.08 25.87 0.33
C PRO A 66 15.40 25.25 0.80
N GLY A 67 15.59 23.98 0.46
CA GLY A 67 16.82 23.22 0.73
C GLY A 67 16.56 21.88 1.42
N GLU A 68 17.65 21.21 1.80
CA GLU A 68 17.61 19.88 2.43
C GLU A 68 17.80 19.99 3.94
N TYR A 69 16.99 19.23 4.68
CA TYR A 69 17.05 19.10 6.13
C TYR A 69 17.25 17.63 6.47
N VAL A 70 18.42 17.30 7.03
CA VAL A 70 18.74 15.92 7.43
C VAL A 70 18.22 15.66 8.84
N PHE A 71 17.45 14.59 8.99
CA PHE A 71 16.86 14.18 10.26
C PHE A 71 17.65 13.03 10.86
N GLU A 72 18.12 13.22 12.09
CA GLU A 72 18.70 12.15 12.91
C GLU A 72 17.63 11.41 13.73
N ARG A 73 16.47 12.05 13.94
CA ARG A 73 15.34 11.54 14.70
C ARG A 73 14.04 12.18 14.24
N GLY A 74 12.93 11.51 14.51
CA GLY A 74 11.59 12.04 14.27
C GLY A 74 11.19 13.19 15.20
N VAL A 75 10.20 13.99 14.79
CA VAL A 75 9.65 15.10 15.59
C VAL A 75 8.26 14.75 16.09
N TRP A 76 8.14 14.58 17.41
CA TRP A 76 6.87 14.33 18.08
C TRP A 76 6.24 15.65 18.57
N PHE A 77 5.00 15.88 18.16
CA PHE A 77 4.11 16.91 18.68
C PHE A 77 3.20 16.31 19.77
N ALA A 78 3.51 16.63 21.03
CA ALA A 78 2.78 16.12 22.19
C ALA A 78 1.45 16.87 22.39
N PRO A 79 0.32 16.18 22.61
CA PRO A 79 -1.01 16.79 22.68
C PRO A 79 -1.11 17.88 23.75
N GLU A 80 -0.46 17.70 24.90
CA GLU A 80 -0.50 18.64 26.03
C GLU A 80 0.10 19.99 25.65
N SER A 81 1.12 19.99 24.78
CA SER A 81 1.81 21.21 24.32
C SER A 81 1.06 21.97 23.23
N PHE A 82 0.14 21.30 22.53
CA PHE A 82 -0.55 21.81 21.35
C PHE A 82 -2.07 21.87 21.49
N LYS A 83 -2.59 21.63 22.71
CA LYS A 83 -4.02 21.71 22.99
C LYS A 83 -4.57 23.10 22.68
N GLY A 84 -5.59 23.15 21.82
CA GLY A 84 -6.24 24.40 21.41
C GLY A 84 -5.45 25.25 20.41
N LYS A 85 -4.26 24.79 20.00
CA LYS A 85 -3.44 25.46 18.99
C LYS A 85 -3.76 24.93 17.60
N LYS A 86 -3.76 25.82 16.61
CA LYS A 86 -3.75 25.50 15.19
C LYS A 86 -2.33 25.68 14.67
N VAL A 87 -1.75 24.60 14.17
CA VAL A 87 -0.33 24.56 13.77
C VAL A 87 -0.23 24.21 12.31
N SER A 88 0.54 24.98 11.55
CA SER A 88 0.90 24.67 10.17
C SER A 88 2.42 24.54 10.00
N ILE A 89 2.85 23.57 9.21
CA ILE A 89 4.21 23.47 8.66
C ILE A 89 4.07 23.67 7.16
N ILE A 90 4.66 24.75 6.65
CA ILE A 90 4.49 25.17 5.25
C ILE A 90 5.86 25.30 4.58
N GLY A 91 6.09 24.47 3.58
CA GLY A 91 7.23 24.59 2.69
C GLY A 91 7.08 25.76 1.73
N ASP A 92 8.10 26.61 1.66
CA ASP A 92 8.19 27.64 0.64
C ASP A 92 8.76 27.04 -0.66
N SER A 93 7.94 27.06 -1.71
CA SER A 93 8.28 26.57 -3.06
C SER A 93 8.36 27.69 -4.09
N LYS A 94 8.29 28.97 -3.68
CA LYS A 94 8.26 30.12 -4.60
C LYS A 94 9.53 30.28 -5.46
N GLY A 95 10.62 29.57 -5.14
CA GLY A 95 11.90 29.62 -5.85
C GLY A 95 12.32 28.34 -6.58
N GLY A 96 11.48 27.30 -6.64
CA GLY A 96 11.84 26.02 -7.29
C GLY A 96 11.30 24.78 -6.56
N ALA A 97 12.18 23.82 -6.27
CA ALA A 97 11.83 22.56 -5.62
C ALA A 97 11.32 22.77 -4.17
N LYS A 98 10.43 21.88 -3.71
CA LYS A 98 9.95 21.86 -2.32
C LYS A 98 11.13 21.66 -1.35
N PRO A 99 11.07 22.25 -0.14
CA PRO A 99 12.01 21.89 0.93
C PRO A 99 11.95 20.38 1.20
N ARG A 100 13.12 19.74 1.26
CA ARG A 100 13.25 18.29 1.38
C ARG A 100 13.69 17.88 2.77
N PHE A 101 12.91 17.02 3.41
CA PHE A 101 13.28 16.32 4.64
C PHE A 101 13.87 14.96 4.28
N VAL A 102 15.12 14.75 4.70
CA VAL A 102 15.89 13.53 4.40
C VAL A 102 16.04 12.73 5.69
N GLY A 103 15.53 11.51 5.70
CA GLY A 103 15.55 10.62 6.88
C GLY A 103 16.84 9.82 7.03
N GLY A 104 17.96 10.32 6.51
CA GLY A 104 19.15 9.54 6.26
C GLY A 104 20.40 10.38 6.00
N ALA A 105 21.53 9.72 5.82
CA ALA A 105 22.80 10.38 5.53
C ALA A 105 22.94 10.67 4.03
N LYS A 106 23.54 11.82 3.70
CA LYS A 106 23.92 12.20 2.33
C LYS A 106 25.42 12.08 2.15
N VAL A 107 25.85 11.32 1.14
CA VAL A 107 27.25 11.07 0.81
C VAL A 107 27.46 11.34 -0.68
N PRO A 108 28.48 12.11 -1.10
CA PRO A 108 28.75 12.30 -2.52
C PRO A 108 29.30 11.00 -3.14
N ALA A 109 28.89 10.67 -4.37
CA ALA A 109 29.35 9.51 -5.11
C ALA A 109 30.88 9.50 -5.33
N GLY A 110 31.56 10.65 -5.21
CA GLY A 110 33.03 10.74 -5.18
C GLY A 110 33.70 9.97 -4.04
N LYS A 111 32.93 9.52 -3.03
CA LYS A 111 33.41 8.60 -1.98
C LYS A 111 33.47 7.14 -2.42
N LEU A 112 32.85 6.78 -3.55
CA LEU A 112 32.98 5.44 -4.13
C LEU A 112 34.45 5.16 -4.48
N ARG A 113 34.91 3.97 -4.11
CA ARG A 113 36.23 3.44 -4.44
C ARG A 113 36.06 2.13 -5.18
N GLU A 114 36.70 1.99 -6.33
CA GLU A 114 36.72 0.72 -7.06
C GLU A 114 37.38 -0.36 -6.17
N VAL A 115 36.72 -1.50 -6.02
CA VAL A 115 37.22 -2.58 -5.16
C VAL A 115 38.34 -3.31 -5.88
N SER A 116 39.48 -3.46 -5.20
CA SER A 116 40.65 -4.20 -5.68
C SER A 116 40.98 -5.43 -4.81
N ASP A 117 40.26 -5.63 -3.71
CA ASP A 117 40.44 -6.79 -2.83
C ASP A 117 40.03 -8.07 -3.56
N LYS A 118 41.03 -8.93 -3.81
CA LYS A 118 40.84 -10.20 -4.52
C LYS A 118 39.90 -11.16 -3.80
N SER A 119 39.84 -11.12 -2.47
CA SER A 119 38.95 -11.98 -1.69
C SER A 119 37.48 -11.60 -1.90
N VAL A 120 37.18 -10.30 -1.98
CA VAL A 120 35.85 -9.77 -2.30
C VAL A 120 35.50 -10.05 -3.76
N LEU A 121 36.40 -9.71 -4.69
CA LEU A 121 36.17 -9.89 -6.12
C LEU A 121 35.98 -11.36 -6.51
N SER A 122 36.63 -12.30 -5.83
CA SER A 122 36.47 -13.74 -6.07
C SER A 122 35.04 -14.27 -5.79
N LYS A 123 34.25 -13.52 -5.03
CA LYS A 123 32.85 -13.86 -4.74
C LYS A 123 31.89 -13.37 -5.83
N ILE A 124 32.27 -12.36 -6.61
CA ILE A 124 31.41 -11.78 -7.64
C ILE A 124 31.20 -12.77 -8.80
N PRO A 125 29.99 -12.90 -9.36
CA PRO A 125 29.75 -13.76 -10.51
C PRO A 125 30.59 -13.37 -11.72
N SER A 126 30.99 -14.35 -12.53
CA SER A 126 31.73 -14.09 -13.76
C SER A 126 30.89 -13.41 -14.85
N ASP A 127 29.57 -13.49 -14.76
CA ASP A 127 28.57 -12.86 -15.62
C ASP A 127 28.05 -11.52 -15.06
N ALA A 128 28.80 -10.91 -14.12
CA ALA A 128 28.48 -9.59 -13.59
C ALA A 128 28.68 -8.48 -14.64
N GLU A 129 27.75 -7.54 -14.65
CA GLU A 129 27.71 -6.41 -15.59
C GLU A 129 28.12 -5.11 -14.90
N GLY A 130 29.42 -4.84 -14.82
CA GLY A 130 29.95 -3.57 -14.33
C GLY A 130 31.18 -3.72 -13.47
N LYS A 131 31.50 -2.65 -12.74
CA LYS A 131 32.60 -2.62 -11.76
C LYS A 131 32.03 -2.55 -10.35
N LEU A 132 32.70 -3.22 -9.42
CA LEU A 132 32.36 -3.17 -8.00
C LEU A 132 33.01 -1.94 -7.36
N TYR A 133 32.19 -1.15 -6.67
CA TYR A 133 32.62 -0.03 -5.86
C TYR A 133 32.22 -0.23 -4.40
N SER A 134 32.95 0.42 -3.49
CA SER A 134 32.63 0.40 -2.06
C SER A 134 32.72 1.77 -1.40
N ILE A 135 32.01 1.92 -0.28
CA ILE A 135 32.13 3.02 0.69
C ILE A 135 32.25 2.41 2.07
N ASP A 136 33.28 2.82 2.83
CA ASP A 136 33.36 2.57 4.27
C ASP A 136 32.39 3.53 4.98
N LEU A 137 31.26 2.99 5.44
CA LEU A 137 30.23 3.77 6.11
C LEU A 137 30.67 4.19 7.51
N LYS A 138 31.44 3.35 8.22
CA LYS A 138 31.95 3.66 9.57
C LYS A 138 32.89 4.85 9.54
N ALA A 139 33.78 4.90 8.55
CA ALA A 139 34.69 6.03 8.36
C ALA A 139 33.96 7.36 8.09
N LEU A 140 32.69 7.31 7.67
CA LEU A 140 31.81 8.48 7.48
C LEU A 140 30.90 8.76 8.69
N GLY A 141 31.07 8.04 9.80
CA GLY A 141 30.22 8.16 10.99
C GLY A 141 28.84 7.50 10.88
N ILE A 142 28.60 6.73 9.81
CA ILE A 142 27.36 5.98 9.62
C ILE A 142 27.53 4.59 10.24
N THR A 143 26.85 4.36 11.36
CA THR A 143 27.01 3.14 12.18
C THR A 143 25.72 2.35 12.40
N ASP A 144 24.58 2.83 11.89
CA ASP A 144 23.29 2.12 11.94
C ASP A 144 22.83 1.76 10.53
N TYR A 145 23.02 0.50 10.14
CA TYR A 145 22.70 -0.04 8.82
C TYR A 145 21.30 -0.69 8.75
N GLY A 146 20.52 -0.58 9.83
CA GLY A 146 19.32 -1.38 10.01
C GLY A 146 19.58 -2.88 10.01
N LYS A 147 18.49 -3.63 9.95
CA LYS A 147 18.52 -5.10 10.03
C LYS A 147 17.68 -5.67 8.92
N MET A 148 18.18 -6.70 8.26
CA MET A 148 17.32 -7.60 7.51
C MET A 148 16.43 -8.36 8.50
N ARG A 149 15.18 -8.60 8.09
CA ARG A 149 14.17 -9.26 8.92
C ARG A 149 13.28 -10.08 7.99
N GLN A 150 12.60 -11.07 8.55
CA GLN A 150 11.49 -11.68 7.83
C GLN A 150 10.39 -10.63 7.60
N ARG A 151 9.92 -10.51 6.35
CA ARG A 151 8.93 -9.52 5.94
C ARG A 151 7.96 -10.14 4.95
N GLY A 152 6.67 -9.99 5.22
CA GLY A 152 5.63 -10.54 4.35
C GLY A 152 4.43 -11.05 5.12
N PHE A 153 3.78 -12.05 4.56
CA PHE A 153 2.48 -12.53 5.02
C PHE A 153 2.53 -13.10 6.43
N GLY A 154 1.70 -12.53 7.32
CA GLY A 154 1.66 -12.92 8.74
C GLY A 154 2.81 -12.35 9.59
N SER A 155 3.73 -11.59 8.99
CA SER A 155 4.82 -10.91 9.69
C SER A 155 4.41 -9.48 10.08
N PRO A 156 4.82 -8.98 11.24
CA PRO A 156 4.53 -7.60 11.63
C PRO A 156 5.24 -6.62 10.70
N THR A 157 4.59 -5.50 10.39
CA THR A 157 5.26 -4.39 9.71
C THR A 157 6.37 -3.84 10.61
N SER A 158 7.56 -3.67 10.05
CA SER A 158 8.72 -3.11 10.75
C SER A 158 9.47 -2.13 9.83
N PRO A 159 10.27 -1.20 10.38
CA PRO A 159 11.13 -0.33 9.59
C PRO A 159 11.94 -1.14 8.58
N THR A 160 12.18 -0.58 7.39
CA THR A 160 13.03 -1.22 6.37
C THR A 160 14.46 -1.39 6.90
N GLN A 161 15.23 -2.26 6.24
CA GLN A 161 16.69 -2.19 6.31
C GLN A 161 17.18 -0.85 5.75
N MET A 162 18.46 -0.49 5.96
CA MET A 162 19.03 0.63 5.22
C MET A 162 18.93 0.37 3.72
N GLU A 163 18.25 1.28 3.03
CA GLU A 163 18.25 1.41 1.59
C GLU A 163 19.24 2.50 1.15
N ALA A 164 19.77 2.35 -0.06
CA ALA A 164 20.62 3.33 -0.71
C ALA A 164 19.88 3.95 -1.90
N PHE A 165 20.03 5.25 -2.10
CA PHE A 165 19.38 5.99 -3.19
C PHE A 165 20.43 6.83 -3.93
N LEU A 166 20.55 6.68 -5.25
CA LEU A 166 21.41 7.51 -6.08
C LEU A 166 20.55 8.58 -6.76
N ASP A 167 20.85 9.85 -6.51
CA ASP A 167 20.08 10.99 -7.02
C ASP A 167 18.57 10.88 -6.73
N GLY A 168 18.24 10.41 -5.51
CA GLY A 168 16.87 10.17 -5.07
C GLY A 168 16.21 8.89 -5.60
N LYS A 169 16.83 8.16 -6.53
CA LYS A 169 16.31 6.88 -7.05
C LYS A 169 16.83 5.72 -6.21
N ALA A 170 15.93 4.83 -5.78
CA ALA A 170 16.32 3.66 -5.00
C ALA A 170 17.23 2.73 -5.81
N LEU A 171 18.35 2.33 -5.20
CA LEU A 171 19.16 1.22 -5.67
C LEU A 171 18.51 -0.11 -5.27
N LYS A 172 18.95 -1.19 -5.89
CA LYS A 172 18.34 -2.52 -5.71
C LYS A 172 19.23 -3.40 -4.84
N LEU A 173 18.66 -4.13 -3.88
CA LEU A 173 19.45 -5.16 -3.20
C LEU A 173 19.91 -6.21 -4.21
N ALA A 174 21.17 -6.61 -4.13
CA ALA A 174 21.73 -7.70 -4.91
C ALA A 174 20.83 -8.94 -4.79
N GLN A 175 20.48 -9.51 -5.93
CA GLN A 175 19.51 -10.59 -5.98
C GLN A 175 19.73 -11.55 -7.15
N TYR A 176 19.13 -12.72 -7.06
CA TYR A 176 19.04 -13.66 -8.17
C TYR A 176 17.69 -14.40 -8.16
N PRO A 177 17.02 -14.60 -9.32
CA PRO A 177 17.35 -14.07 -10.64
C PRO A 177 17.09 -12.56 -10.77
N ASN A 178 17.69 -11.95 -11.80
CA ASN A 178 17.57 -10.52 -12.08
C ASN A 178 16.51 -10.14 -13.12
N ASP A 179 15.93 -11.11 -13.82
CA ASP A 179 14.99 -10.96 -14.94
C ASP A 179 13.50 -10.99 -14.56
N GLY A 180 13.19 -10.96 -13.26
CA GLY A 180 11.82 -11.04 -12.76
C GLY A 180 11.30 -12.47 -12.54
N THR A 181 12.00 -13.50 -13.04
CA THR A 181 11.65 -14.90 -12.81
C THR A 181 11.88 -15.31 -11.35
N ARG A 182 11.37 -16.50 -10.99
CA ARG A 182 11.48 -17.08 -9.66
C ARG A 182 12.07 -18.47 -9.77
N ILE A 183 12.96 -18.82 -8.86
CA ILE A 183 13.47 -20.19 -8.71
C ILE A 183 12.33 -21.05 -8.16
N HIS A 184 12.10 -22.18 -8.80
CA HIS A 184 11.14 -23.16 -8.33
C HIS A 184 11.60 -23.83 -7.04
N ILE A 185 10.66 -24.06 -6.14
CA ILE A 185 10.84 -24.84 -4.93
C ILE A 185 10.73 -26.32 -5.33
N GLY A 186 11.82 -27.07 -5.14
CA GLY A 186 11.88 -28.50 -5.44
C GLY A 186 11.09 -29.34 -4.44
N GLU A 187 11.52 -30.58 -4.22
CA GLU A 187 10.93 -31.46 -3.21
C GLU A 187 11.04 -30.82 -1.81
N VAL A 188 9.91 -30.69 -1.11
CA VAL A 188 9.89 -30.20 0.27
C VAL A 188 10.01 -31.39 1.21
N LEU A 189 11.15 -31.48 1.89
CA LEU A 189 11.45 -32.54 2.86
C LEU A 189 10.79 -32.25 4.22
N ASP A 190 10.65 -30.97 4.55
CA ASP A 190 9.98 -30.49 5.75
C ASP A 190 9.31 -29.14 5.44
N PRO A 191 7.96 -29.01 5.54
CA PRO A 191 7.28 -27.75 5.25
C PRO A 191 7.50 -26.67 6.33
N GLY A 192 8.17 -27.02 7.43
CA GLY A 192 8.36 -26.17 8.59
C GLY A 192 7.12 -26.11 9.48
N TYR A 193 7.20 -25.33 10.55
CA TYR A 193 6.07 -25.11 11.46
C TYR A 193 4.97 -24.30 10.77
N ARG A 194 3.72 -24.79 10.81
CA ARG A 194 2.56 -24.12 10.17
C ARG A 194 1.69 -23.44 11.21
N ARG A 195 1.55 -22.11 11.11
CA ARG A 195 0.64 -21.32 11.96
C ARG A 195 -0.80 -21.36 11.46
N GLY A 196 -0.99 -21.63 10.18
CA GLY A 196 -2.30 -21.82 9.56
C GLY A 196 -2.17 -22.62 8.27
N ILE A 197 -3.28 -22.69 7.52
CA ILE A 197 -3.35 -23.36 6.22
C ILE A 197 -4.00 -22.41 5.20
N ALA A 198 -3.44 -22.40 3.99
CA ALA A 198 -3.91 -21.60 2.85
C ALA A 198 -5.21 -22.12 2.20
N ALA A 199 -5.66 -23.33 2.58
CA ALA A 199 -6.80 -24.05 2.01
C ALA A 199 -8.21 -23.49 2.33
N GLY A 200 -8.32 -22.21 2.66
CA GLY A 200 -9.58 -21.61 3.09
C GLY A 200 -10.01 -22.00 4.51
N GLN A 201 -10.85 -21.15 5.09
CA GLN A 201 -11.14 -21.18 6.52
C GLN A 201 -12.22 -22.23 6.84
N GLY A 202 -11.78 -23.39 7.34
CA GLY A 202 -12.58 -24.60 7.57
C GLY A 202 -11.81 -25.89 7.26
N ALA A 203 -10.66 -25.77 6.59
CA ALA A 203 -9.75 -26.89 6.34
C ALA A 203 -9.19 -27.49 7.65
N TYR A 204 -8.80 -28.76 7.55
CA TYR A 204 -7.98 -29.52 8.50
C TYR A 204 -7.07 -28.62 9.34
N LYS A 205 -7.07 -28.77 10.67
CA LYS A 205 -6.04 -28.14 11.50
C LYS A 205 -4.82 -29.07 11.49
N PRO A 206 -3.60 -28.58 11.22
CA PRO A 206 -2.42 -29.43 11.33
C PRO A 206 -2.40 -30.08 12.71
N LYS A 207 -1.97 -31.34 12.80
CA LYS A 207 -1.62 -31.92 14.10
C LYS A 207 -0.70 -30.93 14.84
N PRO A 208 -0.87 -30.74 16.17
CA PRO A 208 -0.05 -29.80 16.91
C PRO A 208 1.44 -30.13 16.75
N ASP A 209 2.15 -29.32 15.99
CA ASP A 209 3.60 -29.36 15.89
C ASP A 209 4.15 -28.46 17.00
N LYS A 210 4.90 -29.01 17.95
CA LYS A 210 5.48 -28.22 19.04
C LYS A 210 6.85 -27.63 18.68
N ASN A 211 7.42 -28.03 17.54
CA ASN A 211 8.77 -27.69 17.13
C ASN A 211 8.76 -26.55 16.11
N ILE A 212 8.89 -25.32 16.59
CA ILE A 212 8.97 -24.13 15.73
C ILE A 212 10.30 -24.15 14.95
N ARG A 213 10.21 -24.30 13.63
CA ARG A 213 11.36 -24.33 12.70
C ARG A 213 10.96 -23.88 11.30
N GLY A 214 11.93 -23.42 10.51
CA GLY A 214 11.75 -23.16 9.09
C GLY A 214 11.71 -24.44 8.24
N ALA A 215 11.29 -24.29 6.99
CA ALA A 215 11.18 -25.39 6.04
C ALA A 215 12.55 -25.87 5.54
N THR A 216 12.62 -27.11 5.06
CA THR A 216 13.74 -27.67 4.31
C THR A 216 13.26 -28.23 2.99
N PHE A 217 13.88 -27.82 1.88
CA PHE A 217 13.52 -28.26 0.53
C PHE A 217 14.75 -28.40 -0.36
N ARG A 218 14.62 -29.20 -1.43
CA ARG A 218 15.67 -29.41 -2.42
C ARG A 218 15.74 -28.26 -3.42
N TYR A 219 16.96 -27.86 -3.76
CA TYR A 219 17.22 -27.01 -4.91
C TYR A 219 17.78 -27.84 -6.06
N ALA A 220 17.52 -27.39 -7.29
CA ALA A 220 18.05 -28.02 -8.51
C ALA A 220 19.09 -27.15 -9.23
N LEU A 221 19.13 -25.85 -8.90
CA LEU A 221 19.99 -24.87 -9.56
C LEU A 221 21.42 -24.94 -8.99
N PRO A 222 22.46 -25.28 -9.79
CA PRO A 222 23.84 -25.33 -9.29
C PRO A 222 24.34 -23.98 -8.75
N ARG A 223 23.83 -22.85 -9.29
CA ARG A 223 24.16 -21.49 -8.83
C ARG A 223 23.90 -21.29 -7.33
N THR A 224 22.97 -22.05 -6.74
CA THR A 224 22.68 -22.03 -5.30
C THR A 224 23.90 -22.32 -4.43
N GLU A 225 24.86 -23.11 -4.91
CA GLU A 225 26.08 -23.43 -4.16
C GLU A 225 27.01 -22.21 -3.97
N ARG A 226 26.86 -21.16 -4.80
CA ARG A 226 27.62 -19.91 -4.63
C ARG A 226 27.27 -19.19 -3.32
N TRP A 227 26.06 -19.40 -2.81
CA TRP A 227 25.55 -18.68 -1.62
C TRP A 227 25.95 -19.36 -0.31
N ILE A 228 26.73 -20.43 -0.37
CA ILE A 228 27.24 -21.13 0.82
C ILE A 228 28.11 -20.16 1.63
N GLY A 229 27.73 -19.94 2.89
CA GLY A 229 28.43 -19.03 3.79
C GLY A 229 28.01 -17.56 3.68
N ALA A 230 27.07 -17.21 2.79
CA ALA A 230 26.49 -15.87 2.77
C ALA A 230 25.79 -15.58 4.12
N PRO A 231 26.21 -14.56 4.89
CA PRO A 231 25.82 -14.42 6.30
C PRO A 231 24.36 -14.00 6.50
N ASP A 232 23.77 -13.34 5.50
CA ASP A 232 22.47 -12.69 5.63
C ASP A 232 21.61 -12.81 4.35
N ALA A 233 21.68 -13.95 3.66
CA ALA A 233 20.86 -14.22 2.48
C ALA A 233 19.42 -14.60 2.86
N TYR A 234 18.45 -14.08 2.11
CA TYR A 234 17.02 -14.35 2.29
C TYR A 234 16.43 -14.92 1.01
N ILE A 235 15.53 -15.90 1.12
CA ILE A 235 14.57 -16.13 0.04
C ILE A 235 13.54 -15.00 0.04
N SER A 236 13.01 -14.63 -1.12
CA SER A 236 12.04 -13.54 -1.31
C SER A 236 11.07 -13.94 -2.43
N GLY A 237 9.81 -14.20 -2.10
CA GLY A 237 8.83 -14.70 -3.08
C GLY A 237 7.60 -15.32 -2.45
N TYR A 238 7.04 -16.36 -3.07
CA TYR A 238 5.82 -17.04 -2.64
C TYR A 238 6.15 -18.49 -2.23
N PRO A 239 6.38 -18.76 -0.93
CA PRO A 239 6.72 -20.10 -0.47
C PRO A 239 5.53 -21.08 -0.53
N SER A 240 4.30 -20.57 -0.61
CA SER A 240 3.10 -21.41 -0.68
C SER A 240 2.04 -20.94 -1.68
N ALA A 241 1.33 -19.85 -1.35
CA ALA A 241 0.13 -19.38 -2.03
C ALA A 241 0.39 -18.03 -2.70
N GLY A 242 -0.29 -17.75 -3.80
CA GLY A 242 -0.02 -16.59 -4.67
C GLY A 242 -0.34 -15.22 -4.06
N TRP A 243 -1.04 -15.20 -2.92
CA TRP A 243 -1.31 -14.00 -2.11
C TRP A 243 -0.40 -13.89 -0.87
N ALA A 244 0.43 -14.90 -0.59
CA ALA A 244 1.21 -15.05 0.63
C ALA A 244 2.71 -14.94 0.36
N TYR A 245 3.13 -13.75 -0.07
CA TYR A 245 4.54 -13.41 -0.26
C TYR A 245 5.28 -13.31 1.09
N ASP A 246 6.53 -13.78 1.14
CA ASP A 246 7.39 -13.66 2.32
C ASP A 246 8.88 -13.60 1.96
N GLU A 247 9.64 -12.95 2.83
CA GLU A 247 11.10 -12.90 2.82
C GLU A 247 11.63 -13.67 4.02
N ILE A 248 12.37 -14.76 3.84
CA ILE A 248 12.77 -15.64 4.95
C ILE A 248 14.27 -15.91 4.88
N LYS A 249 14.97 -15.74 6.01
CA LYS A 249 16.42 -15.96 6.07
C LYS A 249 16.77 -17.42 5.77
N ILE A 250 17.80 -17.60 4.95
CA ILE A 250 18.40 -18.92 4.71
C ILE A 250 19.28 -19.26 5.92
N LYS A 251 18.95 -20.35 6.61
CA LYS A 251 19.72 -20.86 7.74
C LYS A 251 20.93 -21.68 7.29
N LYS A 252 20.73 -22.52 6.27
CA LYS A 252 21.77 -23.43 5.78
C LYS A 252 21.51 -23.80 4.32
N ILE A 253 22.59 -23.92 3.56
CA ILE A 253 22.65 -24.58 2.25
C ILE A 253 23.55 -25.81 2.42
N ASP A 254 23.04 -26.98 2.04
CA ASP A 254 23.78 -28.24 2.07
C ASP A 254 24.02 -28.72 0.63
N PRO A 255 25.26 -28.64 0.10
CA PRO A 255 25.57 -29.07 -1.26
C PRO A 255 25.56 -30.60 -1.44
N GLN A 256 25.82 -31.37 -0.39
CA GLN A 256 25.82 -32.83 -0.49
C GLN A 256 24.40 -33.36 -0.68
N ASN A 257 23.46 -32.80 0.09
CA ASN A 257 22.04 -33.18 0.02
C ASN A 257 21.23 -32.31 -0.97
N LYS A 258 21.84 -31.26 -1.53
CA LYS A 258 21.20 -30.23 -2.36
C LYS A 258 19.96 -29.62 -1.70
N THR A 259 20.08 -29.21 -0.44
CA THR A 259 18.96 -28.62 0.32
C THR A 259 19.22 -27.19 0.77
N ILE A 260 18.13 -26.42 0.86
CA ILE A 260 18.04 -25.16 1.59
C ILE A 260 17.18 -25.40 2.83
N THR A 261 17.65 -24.93 3.98
CA THR A 261 16.87 -24.84 5.23
C THR A 261 16.65 -23.38 5.58
N LEU A 262 15.41 -23.00 5.87
CA LEU A 262 15.03 -21.66 6.31
C LEU A 262 15.17 -21.50 7.84
N GLU A 263 15.44 -20.29 8.29
CA GLU A 263 15.61 -19.99 9.72
C GLU A 263 14.27 -20.00 10.48
N SER A 264 13.25 -19.40 9.89
CA SER A 264 11.92 -19.22 10.49
C SER A 264 10.81 -19.81 9.61
N PRO A 265 9.65 -20.14 10.20
CA PRO A 265 8.51 -20.65 9.43
C PRO A 265 7.83 -19.57 8.60
N HIS A 266 7.32 -19.97 7.43
CA HIS A 266 6.27 -19.25 6.71
C HIS A 266 4.90 -19.52 7.37
N GLN A 267 3.97 -18.56 7.33
CA GLN A 267 2.64 -18.68 7.96
C GLN A 267 1.88 -19.98 7.59
N TYR A 268 1.98 -20.39 6.32
CA TYR A 268 1.31 -21.57 5.77
C TYR A 268 2.25 -22.77 5.57
N GLY A 269 3.52 -22.66 5.95
CA GLY A 269 4.58 -23.57 5.53
C GLY A 269 5.01 -23.36 4.08
N VAL A 270 5.93 -24.18 3.62
CA VAL A 270 6.47 -24.14 2.25
C VAL A 270 5.99 -25.34 1.44
N TYR A 271 5.63 -25.13 0.18
CA TYR A 271 5.18 -26.19 -0.74
C TYR A 271 6.07 -26.27 -1.97
N SER A 272 6.13 -27.45 -2.57
CA SER A 272 6.84 -27.68 -3.82
C SER A 272 6.10 -27.04 -5.01
N ASN A 273 6.82 -26.67 -6.07
CA ASN A 273 6.23 -26.39 -7.38
C ASN A 273 5.67 -27.64 -8.06
N ASN A 274 5.97 -28.85 -7.56
CA ASN A 274 5.36 -30.11 -7.97
C ASN A 274 4.72 -30.79 -6.74
N PRO A 275 3.63 -30.25 -6.19
CA PRO A 275 3.03 -30.78 -4.97
C PRO A 275 2.41 -32.17 -5.22
N PRO A 276 2.43 -33.09 -4.23
CA PRO A 276 1.69 -34.35 -4.33
C PRO A 276 0.18 -34.08 -4.36
N PRO A 277 -0.63 -35.02 -4.87
CA PRO A 277 -2.09 -34.90 -4.84
C PRO A 277 -2.62 -34.61 -3.41
N PRO A 278 -3.71 -33.84 -3.27
CA PRO A 278 -4.32 -33.58 -1.97
C PRO A 278 -4.70 -34.88 -1.26
N SER A 279 -4.40 -34.92 0.04
CA SER A 279 -4.74 -36.05 0.92
C SER A 279 -5.59 -35.59 2.09
N LYS A 280 -6.17 -36.54 2.83
CA LYS A 280 -6.93 -36.22 4.06
C LYS A 280 -6.05 -35.58 5.14
N ASP A 281 -4.76 -35.92 5.17
CA ASP A 281 -3.80 -35.44 6.17
C ASP A 281 -3.08 -34.15 5.78
N ASP A 282 -3.03 -33.84 4.48
CA ASP A 282 -2.59 -32.55 3.95
C ASP A 282 -3.46 -32.14 2.76
N PRO A 283 -4.65 -31.56 3.03
CA PRO A 283 -5.50 -31.08 1.96
C PRO A 283 -4.86 -29.87 1.27
N ALA A 284 -3.95 -29.14 1.92
CA ALA A 284 -3.39 -27.89 1.41
C ALA A 284 -2.46 -28.05 0.20
N SER A 285 -2.12 -29.28 -0.21
CA SER A 285 -1.45 -29.48 -1.49
C SER A 285 -2.35 -29.14 -2.71
N TRP A 286 -3.67 -28.91 -2.50
CA TRP A 286 -4.58 -28.38 -3.54
C TRP A 286 -4.28 -26.95 -3.97
N VAL A 287 -3.52 -26.16 -3.19
CA VAL A 287 -3.01 -24.84 -3.62
C VAL A 287 -2.17 -24.95 -4.91
N GLY A 288 -1.95 -26.17 -5.42
CA GLY A 288 -1.22 -26.52 -6.63
C GLY A 288 -1.89 -26.30 -8.00
N GLY A 289 -3.14 -25.80 -8.10
CA GLY A 289 -3.76 -25.53 -9.42
C GLY A 289 -3.46 -24.12 -9.96
N PHE A 290 -4.05 -23.11 -9.31
CA PHE A 290 -4.13 -21.76 -9.86
C PHE A 290 -3.00 -20.85 -9.39
N ASP A 291 -2.49 -21.07 -8.17
CA ASP A 291 -1.39 -20.27 -7.61
C ASP A 291 0.01 -20.84 -7.89
N ILE A 292 0.06 -22.01 -8.53
CA ILE A 292 1.33 -22.68 -8.85
C ILE A 292 2.24 -21.82 -9.73
N CYS A 293 1.63 -20.96 -10.55
CA CYS A 293 2.33 -19.99 -11.40
C CYS A 293 3.07 -18.92 -10.60
N MET A 294 2.64 -18.61 -9.38
CA MET A 294 3.27 -17.62 -8.52
C MET A 294 4.36 -18.25 -7.63
N ARG A 295 4.22 -19.53 -7.28
CA ARG A 295 5.09 -20.21 -6.32
C ARG A 295 6.55 -20.23 -6.77
N GLY A 296 7.44 -19.84 -5.88
CA GLY A 296 8.87 -19.73 -6.15
C GLY A 296 9.50 -18.58 -5.39
N TYR A 297 10.82 -18.46 -5.48
CA TYR A 297 11.58 -17.44 -4.74
C TYR A 297 12.73 -16.86 -5.56
N LYS A 298 13.13 -15.65 -5.20
CA LYS A 298 14.44 -15.07 -5.48
C LYS A 298 15.29 -15.22 -4.23
N VAL A 299 16.60 -15.08 -4.35
CA VAL A 299 17.50 -14.88 -3.21
C VAL A 299 17.99 -13.44 -3.23
N ILE A 300 17.99 -12.78 -2.07
CA ILE A 300 18.34 -11.36 -1.94
C ILE A 300 19.37 -11.14 -0.82
N ASN A 301 20.03 -9.97 -0.86
CA ASN A 301 20.97 -9.47 0.16
C ASN A 301 22.23 -10.35 0.29
N LEU A 302 22.93 -10.55 -0.82
CA LEU A 302 24.17 -11.32 -0.88
C LEU A 302 25.17 -10.69 -1.85
N LEU A 303 26.43 -10.61 -1.42
CA LEU A 303 27.53 -10.09 -2.24
C LEU A 303 27.78 -10.99 -3.46
N GLU A 304 27.54 -12.29 -3.30
CA GLU A 304 27.77 -13.34 -4.29
C GLU A 304 26.85 -13.25 -5.52
N GLU A 305 25.80 -12.41 -5.47
CA GLU A 305 24.88 -12.11 -6.57
C GLU A 305 24.76 -10.61 -6.83
N LEU A 306 25.78 -9.83 -6.43
CA LEU A 306 25.88 -8.43 -6.82
C LEU A 306 26.44 -8.40 -8.26
N ASP A 307 25.56 -8.38 -9.25
CA ASP A 307 25.91 -8.70 -10.64
C ASP A 307 25.24 -7.81 -11.71
N ARG A 308 24.37 -6.87 -11.32
CA ARG A 308 23.79 -5.87 -12.23
C ARG A 308 24.06 -4.43 -11.82
N ASP A 309 23.96 -3.55 -12.81
CA ASP A 309 24.03 -2.10 -12.65
C ASP A 309 23.00 -1.61 -11.62
N GLY A 310 23.46 -0.85 -10.62
CA GLY A 310 22.63 -0.32 -9.54
C GLY A 310 22.27 -1.33 -8.44
N GLU A 311 22.80 -2.56 -8.48
CA GLU A 311 22.68 -3.48 -7.35
C GLU A 311 23.67 -3.16 -6.24
N TYR A 312 23.24 -3.33 -4.99
CA TYR A 312 24.06 -3.10 -3.81
C TYR A 312 23.93 -4.20 -2.76
N TYR A 313 24.96 -4.29 -1.92
CA TYR A 313 25.02 -5.10 -0.71
C TYR A 313 25.64 -4.27 0.42
N ILE A 314 25.17 -4.46 1.65
CA ILE A 314 25.78 -3.85 2.83
C ILE A 314 26.32 -4.98 3.71
N ASP A 315 27.64 -5.03 3.86
CA ASP A 315 28.27 -5.80 4.92
C ASP A 315 28.05 -5.05 6.22
N ARG A 316 27.05 -5.49 6.99
CA ARG A 316 26.62 -4.80 8.22
C ARG A 316 27.58 -5.02 9.38
N ASP A 317 28.36 -6.10 9.35
CA ASP A 317 29.36 -6.39 10.37
C ASP A 317 30.60 -5.52 10.14
N ALA A 318 31.09 -5.48 8.89
CA ALA A 318 32.22 -4.63 8.51
C ALA A 318 31.84 -3.14 8.45
N GLY A 319 30.58 -2.82 8.12
CA GLY A 319 30.11 -1.46 7.89
C GLY A 319 30.50 -0.92 6.52
N VAL A 320 30.47 -1.77 5.50
CA VAL A 320 30.89 -1.44 4.13
C VAL A 320 29.70 -1.58 3.18
N PHE A 321 29.42 -0.52 2.45
CA PHE A 321 28.48 -0.53 1.33
C PHE A 321 29.22 -0.93 0.06
N TYR A 322 28.71 -1.91 -0.65
CA TYR A 322 29.17 -2.35 -1.97
C TYR A 322 28.08 -2.09 -3.01
N VAL A 323 28.45 -1.61 -4.19
CA VAL A 323 27.53 -1.34 -5.29
C VAL A 323 28.19 -1.60 -6.63
N MET A 324 27.43 -2.08 -7.60
CA MET A 324 27.90 -2.28 -8.96
C MET A 324 27.35 -1.22 -9.88
N PHE A 325 28.25 -0.66 -10.68
CA PHE A 325 27.89 0.27 -11.73
C PHE A 325 28.61 -0.07 -13.03
N LYS A 326 27.88 -0.01 -14.14
CA LYS A 326 28.47 -0.03 -15.49
C LYS A 326 29.37 1.17 -15.69
N GLU A 327 28.91 2.34 -15.26
CA GLU A 327 29.65 3.60 -15.29
C GLU A 327 29.61 4.26 -13.91
N LYS A 328 30.78 4.68 -13.40
CA LYS A 328 30.84 5.38 -12.11
C LYS A 328 30.03 6.69 -12.20
N PRO A 329 29.09 6.94 -11.27
CA PRO A 329 28.42 8.24 -11.21
C PRO A 329 29.40 9.39 -11.01
N ALA A 330 29.06 10.58 -11.50
CA ALA A 330 29.86 11.78 -11.28
C ALA A 330 30.01 12.09 -9.78
N ASP A 331 31.17 12.60 -9.38
CA ASP A 331 31.55 12.68 -7.96
C ASP A 331 30.59 13.52 -7.09
N ASN A 332 29.90 14.49 -7.68
CA ASN A 332 28.95 15.38 -7.00
C ASN A 332 27.53 14.81 -6.90
N VAL A 333 27.22 13.69 -7.57
CA VAL A 333 25.90 13.05 -7.48
C VAL A 333 25.68 12.52 -6.06
N PRO A 334 24.54 12.82 -5.41
CA PRO A 334 24.31 12.40 -4.05
C PRO A 334 23.87 10.92 -3.95
N LEU A 335 24.48 10.20 -3.03
CA LEU A 335 24.00 8.93 -2.49
C LEU A 335 23.36 9.20 -1.13
N TYR A 336 22.13 8.73 -0.94
CA TYR A 336 21.43 8.80 0.33
C TYR A 336 21.34 7.41 0.96
N PHE A 337 21.54 7.32 2.27
CA PHE A 337 21.40 6.10 3.06
C PHE A 337 20.31 6.28 4.10
N SER A 338 19.21 5.54 4.01
CA SER A 338 18.07 5.72 4.92
C SER A 338 18.40 5.29 6.35
N MET A 339 18.06 6.12 7.36
CA MET A 339 18.43 5.87 8.76
C MET A 339 17.28 6.00 9.76
N ILE A 340 16.36 6.95 9.67
CA ILE A 340 15.37 7.12 10.74
C ILE A 340 14.27 6.05 10.66
N GLU A 341 13.95 5.43 11.80
CA GLU A 341 12.80 4.52 11.94
C GLU A 341 11.53 5.24 12.38
N LYS A 342 11.69 6.39 13.04
CA LYS A 342 10.60 7.23 13.53
C LYS A 342 10.12 8.19 12.43
N PRO A 343 8.83 8.58 12.44
CA PRO A 343 8.30 9.52 11.46
C PRO A 343 8.99 10.88 11.50
N PHE A 344 9.11 11.55 10.36
CA PHE A 344 9.51 12.95 10.33
C PHE A 344 8.59 13.78 11.25
N ILE A 345 7.28 13.51 11.16
CA ILE A 345 6.24 14.17 11.95
C ILE A 345 5.35 13.11 12.61
N GLU A 346 5.34 13.09 13.93
CA GLU A 346 4.48 12.23 14.76
C GLU A 346 3.50 13.09 15.57
N LEU A 347 2.20 12.83 15.40
CA LEU A 347 1.11 13.56 16.02
C LEU A 347 0.26 12.59 16.85
N ALA A 348 -0.12 12.99 18.06
CA ALA A 348 -1.05 12.24 18.88
C ALA A 348 -2.06 13.18 19.54
N GLY A 349 -3.37 12.96 19.33
CA GLY A 349 -4.41 13.74 20.00
C GLY A 349 -4.45 15.23 19.61
N ILE A 350 -3.94 15.59 18.43
CA ILE A 350 -3.88 16.97 17.97
C ILE A 350 -5.06 17.29 17.06
N ASN A 351 -5.62 18.48 17.24
CA ASN A 351 -6.68 19.01 16.39
C ASN A 351 -6.15 20.22 15.60
N ASN A 352 -6.56 20.39 14.34
CA ASN A 352 -6.19 21.52 13.48
C ASN A 352 -4.68 21.61 13.17
N PHE A 353 -4.13 20.57 12.54
CA PHE A 353 -2.73 20.54 12.13
C PHE A 353 -2.62 20.51 10.60
N THR A 354 -1.69 21.26 10.01
CA THR A 354 -1.45 21.26 8.56
C THR A 354 0.01 20.99 8.24
N VAL A 355 0.27 20.09 7.30
CA VAL A 355 1.57 19.89 6.66
C VAL A 355 1.39 20.17 5.19
N LYS A 356 2.14 21.13 4.64
CA LYS A 356 1.97 21.56 3.26
C LYS A 356 3.28 21.76 2.52
N GLY A 357 3.35 21.27 1.28
CA GLY A 357 4.39 21.67 0.33
C GLY A 357 5.79 21.17 0.66
N LEU A 358 5.92 19.96 1.23
CA LEU A 358 7.19 19.34 1.58
C LEU A 358 7.53 18.14 0.68
N ASP A 359 8.82 17.92 0.43
CA ASP A 359 9.36 16.64 -0.03
C ASP A 359 9.88 15.87 1.20
N MET A 360 9.53 14.59 1.36
CA MET A 360 9.98 13.73 2.45
C MET A 360 10.51 12.41 1.90
N SER A 361 11.78 12.09 2.16
CA SER A 361 12.43 10.93 1.55
C SER A 361 13.56 10.27 2.33
N ALA A 362 13.98 9.09 1.85
CA ALA A 362 15.09 8.30 2.37
C ALA A 362 14.98 7.98 3.88
N ALA A 363 13.84 7.43 4.32
CA ALA A 363 13.58 7.03 5.71
C ALA A 363 13.26 5.53 5.81
N ARG A 364 13.75 4.85 6.86
CA ARG A 364 13.38 3.44 7.11
C ARG A 364 11.95 3.28 7.60
N GLY A 365 11.49 4.28 8.35
CA GLY A 365 10.17 4.37 8.93
C GLY A 365 9.11 4.95 7.98
N MET A 366 7.95 5.29 8.54
CA MET A 366 6.95 6.04 7.80
C MET A 366 7.24 7.54 7.81
N ALA A 367 6.70 8.35 6.89
CA ALA A 367 6.97 9.80 6.88
C ALA A 367 6.14 10.57 7.92
N ILE A 368 4.83 10.34 7.97
CA ILE A 368 3.90 11.00 8.91
C ILE A 368 3.05 9.95 9.65
N ALA A 369 3.02 10.03 10.97
CA ALA A 369 2.10 9.26 11.81
C ALA A 369 1.18 10.20 12.58
N ALA A 370 -0.12 9.96 12.55
CA ALA A 370 -1.11 10.71 13.30
C ALA A 370 -2.09 9.77 13.99
N ASN A 371 -2.18 9.85 15.31
CA ASN A 371 -3.07 9.01 16.10
C ASN A 371 -4.10 9.86 16.85
N ASN A 372 -5.39 9.52 16.73
CA ASN A 372 -6.49 10.23 17.38
C ASN A 372 -6.51 11.75 17.09
N CYS A 373 -6.13 12.15 15.88
CA CYS A 373 -6.12 13.55 15.46
C CYS A 373 -7.39 13.91 14.69
N SER A 374 -7.85 15.16 14.79
CA SER A 374 -8.93 15.69 13.95
C SER A 374 -8.51 16.93 13.17
N ASP A 375 -9.17 17.18 12.05
CA ASP A 375 -8.90 18.37 11.23
C ASP A 375 -7.41 18.45 10.79
N LEU A 376 -6.76 17.29 10.59
CA LEU A 376 -5.42 17.17 10.02
C LEU A 376 -5.48 17.39 8.51
N LYS A 377 -4.58 18.20 7.97
CA LYS A 377 -4.41 18.42 6.54
C LYS A 377 -2.99 18.09 6.12
N ILE A 378 -2.84 17.18 5.15
CA ILE A 378 -1.56 16.89 4.49
C ILE A 378 -1.76 17.26 3.02
N GLU A 379 -1.13 18.34 2.59
CA GLU A 379 -1.43 19.00 1.33
C GLU A 379 -0.17 19.16 0.48
N ASP A 380 -0.27 18.86 -0.81
CA ASP A 380 0.76 19.20 -1.79
C ASP A 380 2.17 18.67 -1.43
N CYS A 381 2.25 17.52 -0.75
CA CYS A 381 3.52 16.90 -0.36
C CYS A 381 3.96 15.83 -1.35
N ASP A 382 5.27 15.68 -1.56
CA ASP A 382 5.86 14.56 -2.30
C ASP A 382 6.56 13.64 -1.30
N ILE A 383 6.11 12.39 -1.18
CA ILE A 383 6.68 11.44 -0.21
C ILE A 383 7.15 10.20 -0.96
N HIS A 384 8.43 9.88 -0.85
CA HIS A 384 9.05 8.79 -1.60
C HIS A 384 10.24 8.16 -0.88
N GLY A 385 10.66 6.98 -1.31
CA GLY A 385 11.84 6.31 -0.73
C GLY A 385 11.77 6.13 0.79
N CYS A 386 10.55 5.97 1.33
CA CYS A 386 10.29 5.73 2.75
C CYS A 386 9.68 4.33 2.95
N GLY A 387 9.64 3.86 4.20
CA GLY A 387 8.92 2.65 4.58
C GLY A 387 7.44 2.71 4.19
N ARG A 388 6.70 3.67 4.76
CA ARG A 388 5.28 4.00 4.46
C ARG A 388 5.11 5.51 4.42
N ALA A 389 4.12 6.07 3.72
CA ALA A 389 4.03 7.52 3.62
C ALA A 389 3.29 8.07 4.84
N VAL A 390 2.01 7.70 5.00
CA VAL A 390 1.14 8.29 6.00
C VAL A 390 0.33 7.21 6.71
N SER A 391 0.24 7.32 8.05
CA SER A 391 -0.69 6.53 8.86
C SER A 391 -1.51 7.45 9.74
N VAL A 392 -2.81 7.54 9.47
CA VAL A 392 -3.81 8.21 10.32
C VAL A 392 -4.64 7.13 10.99
N THR A 393 -4.60 7.03 12.32
CA THR A 393 -5.31 6.01 13.10
C THR A 393 -6.17 6.63 14.18
N GLY A 394 -7.19 5.88 14.62
CA GLY A 394 -8.11 6.30 15.69
C GLY A 394 -9.56 6.01 15.33
N LYS A 395 -10.43 6.04 16.34
CA LYS A 395 -11.89 5.86 16.18
C LYS A 395 -12.60 7.21 16.10
N SER A 396 -13.56 7.49 16.99
CA SER A 396 -14.36 8.73 17.01
C SER A 396 -13.53 10.01 17.15
N ALA A 397 -12.32 9.92 17.70
CA ALA A 397 -11.37 11.04 17.77
C ALA A 397 -10.75 11.37 16.41
N SER A 398 -10.65 10.41 15.50
CA SER A 398 -10.09 10.60 14.15
C SER A 398 -11.18 10.98 13.14
N LYS A 399 -11.29 12.28 12.86
CA LYS A 399 -12.33 12.84 11.99
C LYS A 399 -11.87 14.07 11.22
N ARG A 400 -12.46 14.28 10.04
CA ARG A 400 -12.19 15.41 9.13
C ARG A 400 -10.71 15.53 8.76
N ASN A 401 -10.02 14.41 8.70
CA ASN A 401 -8.62 14.35 8.27
C ASN A 401 -8.58 14.30 6.75
N LYS A 402 -7.72 15.11 6.14
CA LYS A 402 -7.64 15.27 4.69
C LYS A 402 -6.20 15.08 4.21
N ILE A 403 -6.03 14.21 3.24
CA ILE A 403 -4.80 14.09 2.46
C ILE A 403 -5.15 14.53 1.04
N SER A 404 -4.50 15.58 0.52
CA SER A 404 -4.85 16.07 -0.81
C SER A 404 -3.70 16.61 -1.62
N GLY A 405 -3.76 16.41 -2.94
CA GLY A 405 -2.78 16.98 -3.86
C GLY A 405 -1.36 16.41 -3.72
N CYS A 406 -1.22 15.27 -3.03
CA CYS A 406 0.07 14.67 -2.71
C CYS A 406 0.52 13.66 -3.78
N LYS A 407 1.84 13.47 -3.88
CA LYS A 407 2.45 12.42 -4.71
C LYS A 407 3.16 11.40 -3.83
N PHE A 408 2.92 10.14 -4.10
CA PHE A 408 3.50 9.03 -3.36
C PHE A 408 4.12 8.01 -4.31
N TYR A 409 5.43 7.82 -4.21
CA TYR A 409 6.14 6.95 -5.14
C TYR A 409 7.37 6.28 -4.52
N ASP A 410 7.85 5.20 -5.13
CA ASP A 410 9.03 4.46 -4.68
C ASP A 410 9.00 4.03 -3.20
N MET A 411 7.81 3.85 -2.64
CA MET A 411 7.63 3.45 -1.26
C MET A 411 7.98 1.97 -1.08
N ALA A 412 8.66 1.64 0.02
CA ALA A 412 9.06 0.26 0.30
C ALA A 412 7.85 -0.66 0.56
N TYR A 413 6.83 -0.15 1.25
CA TYR A 413 5.60 -0.86 1.61
C TYR A 413 4.34 -0.13 1.10
N GLY A 414 3.18 -0.43 1.70
CA GLY A 414 1.93 0.30 1.45
C GLY A 414 2.03 1.77 1.85
N VAL A 415 1.19 2.62 1.27
CA VAL A 415 1.44 4.07 1.23
C VAL A 415 0.63 4.85 2.27
N VAL A 416 -0.70 4.79 2.21
CA VAL A 416 -1.61 5.51 3.12
C VAL A 416 -2.49 4.53 3.87
N ARG A 417 -2.50 4.62 5.20
CA ARG A 417 -3.53 4.03 6.05
C ARG A 417 -4.34 5.14 6.69
N MET A 418 -5.66 5.09 6.57
CA MET A 418 -6.55 6.07 7.18
C MET A 418 -7.71 5.38 7.91
N GLU A 419 -7.81 5.64 9.21
CA GLU A 419 -8.90 5.18 10.06
C GLU A 419 -9.63 6.36 10.68
N GLY A 420 -10.94 6.22 10.88
CA GLY A 420 -11.71 7.22 11.59
C GLY A 420 -13.20 6.94 11.71
N GLY A 421 -13.85 7.69 12.59
CA GLY A 421 -15.23 7.43 13.00
C GLY A 421 -15.33 6.21 13.92
N ASP A 422 -16.54 5.82 14.27
CA ASP A 422 -16.78 4.66 15.12
C ASP A 422 -17.88 3.78 14.54
N ARG A 423 -17.52 2.55 14.18
CA ARG A 423 -18.45 1.60 13.58
C ARG A 423 -19.51 1.15 14.59
N LYS A 424 -19.22 1.10 15.89
CA LYS A 424 -20.21 0.65 16.88
C LYS A 424 -21.39 1.62 17.00
N THR A 425 -21.10 2.92 16.92
CA THR A 425 -22.10 4.00 17.00
C THR A 425 -22.45 4.59 15.63
N LEU A 426 -21.80 4.14 14.56
CA LEU A 426 -21.84 4.73 13.21
C LEU A 426 -21.48 6.23 13.17
N ASP A 427 -20.66 6.68 14.12
CA ASP A 427 -20.15 8.04 14.12
C ASP A 427 -19.25 8.25 12.89
N ARG A 428 -19.57 9.25 12.09
CA ARG A 428 -18.89 9.51 10.83
C ARG A 428 -17.51 10.13 11.05
N SER A 429 -16.54 9.73 10.23
CA SER A 429 -15.24 10.39 10.17
C SER A 429 -15.28 11.65 9.32
N ASP A 430 -15.97 11.61 8.17
CA ASP A 430 -15.90 12.65 7.12
C ASP A 430 -14.46 13.01 6.70
N SER A 431 -13.56 12.03 6.78
CA SER A 431 -12.17 12.14 6.32
C SER A 431 -12.06 11.80 4.84
N ALA A 432 -11.03 12.32 4.16
CA ALA A 432 -10.87 12.15 2.73
C ALA A 432 -9.42 12.04 2.26
N ILE A 433 -9.21 11.27 1.20
CA ILE A 433 -7.99 11.21 0.41
C ILE A 433 -8.37 11.57 -1.02
N GLU A 434 -7.87 12.70 -1.52
CA GLU A 434 -8.28 13.24 -2.83
C GLU A 434 -7.18 13.89 -3.66
N ASP A 435 -7.31 13.82 -4.99
CA ASP A 435 -6.39 14.45 -5.93
C ASP A 435 -4.92 14.03 -5.71
N CYS A 436 -4.69 12.79 -5.29
CA CYS A 436 -3.36 12.24 -5.04
C CYS A 436 -2.91 11.29 -6.17
N GLU A 437 -1.59 11.26 -6.40
CA GLU A 437 -0.90 10.34 -7.30
C GLU A 437 -0.18 9.26 -6.50
N PHE A 438 -0.35 8.01 -6.90
CA PHE A 438 0.36 6.86 -6.33
C PHE A 438 0.98 6.05 -7.48
N PHE A 439 2.29 5.87 -7.50
CA PHE A 439 2.92 5.05 -8.54
C PHE A 439 4.19 4.33 -8.03
N ASP A 440 4.46 3.14 -8.57
CA ASP A 440 5.70 2.39 -8.33
C ASP A 440 5.99 2.14 -6.82
N ASN A 441 4.93 1.82 -6.07
CA ASN A 441 4.95 1.61 -4.62
C ASN A 441 4.99 0.13 -4.24
N ALA A 442 5.24 -0.15 -2.96
CA ALA A 442 5.40 -1.50 -2.40
C ALA A 442 6.58 -2.26 -3.04
N ARG A 443 7.69 -1.55 -3.29
CA ARG A 443 8.87 -2.08 -3.99
C ARG A 443 9.53 -3.26 -3.29
N LEU A 444 9.59 -3.24 -1.96
CA LEU A 444 10.24 -4.29 -1.19
C LEU A 444 9.29 -5.45 -0.90
N ILE A 445 8.04 -5.16 -0.52
CA ILE A 445 7.05 -6.18 -0.16
C ILE A 445 5.79 -5.99 -1.01
N PRO A 446 5.69 -6.65 -2.17
CA PRO A 446 4.63 -6.39 -3.15
C PRO A 446 3.24 -6.80 -2.67
N CYS A 447 3.11 -7.87 -1.87
CA CYS A 447 1.79 -8.37 -1.45
C CYS A 447 1.32 -7.81 -0.10
N ASN A 448 0.00 -7.68 0.04
CA ASN A 448 -0.71 -7.21 1.24
C ASN A 448 -0.25 -5.83 1.76
N ASN A 449 0.30 -5.00 0.88
CA ASN A 449 0.81 -3.67 1.17
C ASN A 449 0.12 -2.64 0.29
N ALA A 450 -1.18 -2.43 0.53
CA ALA A 450 -2.00 -1.56 -0.30
C ALA A 450 -1.45 -0.14 -0.44
N ALA A 451 -1.59 0.43 -1.63
CA ALA A 451 -1.39 1.86 -1.83
C ALA A 451 -2.26 2.64 -0.85
N VAL A 452 -3.54 2.29 -0.74
CA VAL A 452 -4.43 2.91 0.24
C VAL A 452 -5.19 1.85 1.04
N SER A 453 -5.32 2.07 2.35
CA SER A 453 -6.19 1.29 3.22
C SER A 453 -7.07 2.22 4.05
N ILE A 454 -8.39 2.09 3.90
CA ILE A 454 -9.36 2.87 4.69
C ILE A 454 -10.19 1.97 5.61
N SER A 455 -10.41 2.41 6.85
CA SER A 455 -11.26 1.68 7.79
C SER A 455 -12.06 2.61 8.69
N GLY A 456 -13.32 2.27 8.98
CA GLY A 456 -14.19 3.07 9.84
C GLY A 456 -15.51 3.48 9.18
N VAL A 457 -15.93 4.74 9.34
CA VAL A 457 -17.23 5.20 8.85
C VAL A 457 -17.10 6.47 8.02
N ALA A 458 -17.71 6.48 6.83
CA ALA A 458 -17.82 7.66 5.98
C ALA A 458 -16.48 8.32 5.58
N ILE A 459 -15.48 7.51 5.24
CA ILE A 459 -14.23 7.97 4.63
C ILE A 459 -14.40 7.97 3.10
N ALA A 460 -13.91 9.04 2.45
CA ALA A 460 -13.94 9.18 0.99
C ALA A 460 -12.54 9.00 0.37
N PHE A 461 -12.44 8.15 -0.65
CA PHE A 461 -11.27 8.04 -1.54
C PHE A 461 -11.72 8.47 -2.94
N ARG A 462 -11.34 9.68 -3.36
CA ARG A 462 -11.90 10.27 -4.58
C ARG A 462 -10.91 11.02 -5.44
N ASN A 463 -11.11 10.96 -6.76
CA ASN A 463 -10.33 11.76 -7.70
C ASN A 463 -8.81 11.50 -7.63
N ASN A 464 -8.41 10.26 -7.36
CA ASN A 464 -7.00 9.86 -7.30
C ASN A 464 -6.58 9.08 -8.55
N GLU A 465 -5.27 8.97 -8.75
CA GLU A 465 -4.68 8.12 -9.77
C GLU A 465 -3.68 7.16 -9.12
N ILE A 466 -3.86 5.86 -9.37
CA ILE A 466 -2.95 4.83 -8.88
C ILE A 466 -2.45 4.02 -10.09
N ARG A 467 -1.12 3.92 -10.23
CA ARG A 467 -0.44 3.22 -11.32
C ARG A 467 0.53 2.18 -10.79
N ASN A 468 0.66 1.06 -11.51
CA ASN A 468 1.72 0.06 -11.30
C ASN A 468 1.79 -0.48 -9.86
N HIS A 469 0.66 -0.63 -9.17
CA HIS A 469 0.69 -1.19 -7.82
C HIS A 469 0.64 -2.72 -7.88
N PRO A 470 1.57 -3.44 -7.26
CA PRO A 470 1.79 -4.87 -7.56
C PRO A 470 0.64 -5.78 -7.11
N HIS A 471 -0.02 -5.51 -5.98
CA HIS A 471 -1.05 -6.40 -5.42
C HIS A 471 -2.33 -5.63 -5.10
N VAL A 472 -3.05 -6.05 -4.05
CA VAL A 472 -4.19 -5.34 -3.47
C VAL A 472 -3.86 -3.85 -3.38
N THR A 473 -4.64 -3.02 -4.08
CA THR A 473 -4.28 -1.61 -4.30
C THR A 473 -5.01 -0.69 -3.34
N MET A 474 -6.28 -0.97 -3.12
CA MET A 474 -7.16 -0.24 -2.20
C MET A 474 -7.91 -1.23 -1.31
N GLY A 475 -7.46 -1.38 -0.07
CA GLY A 475 -8.15 -2.17 0.94
C GLY A 475 -9.19 -1.34 1.69
N HIS A 476 -10.38 -1.89 1.92
CA HIS A 476 -11.39 -1.20 2.73
C HIS A 476 -12.14 -2.11 3.70
N SER A 477 -12.41 -1.59 4.90
CA SER A 477 -13.22 -2.25 5.93
C SER A 477 -14.00 -1.22 6.74
N GLY A 478 -15.31 -1.11 6.51
CA GLY A 478 -16.08 -0.08 7.18
C GLY A 478 -17.48 0.08 6.64
N ASN A 479 -18.10 1.17 7.03
CA ASN A 479 -19.49 1.49 6.75
C ASN A 479 -19.56 2.84 6.03
N GLU A 480 -20.46 2.95 5.04
CA GLU A 480 -20.72 4.21 4.34
C GLU A 480 -19.48 4.81 3.64
N LEU A 481 -18.51 3.97 3.30
CA LEU A 481 -17.31 4.38 2.58
C LEU A 481 -17.64 4.75 1.14
N VAL A 482 -16.94 5.75 0.60
CA VAL A 482 -17.13 6.19 -0.80
C VAL A 482 -15.79 6.09 -1.54
N ILE A 483 -15.75 5.24 -2.55
CA ILE A 483 -14.61 5.07 -3.46
C ILE A 483 -15.08 5.54 -4.83
N GLU A 484 -14.70 6.75 -5.24
CA GLU A 484 -15.28 7.33 -6.46
C GLU A 484 -14.33 8.14 -7.34
N ARG A 485 -14.56 8.07 -8.67
CA ARG A 485 -13.82 8.89 -9.63
C ARG A 485 -12.30 8.70 -9.58
N ASN A 486 -11.82 7.51 -9.22
CA ASN A 486 -10.40 7.18 -9.23
C ASN A 486 -10.01 6.48 -10.54
N ILE A 487 -8.74 6.59 -10.93
CA ILE A 487 -8.12 5.80 -11.99
C ILE A 487 -7.21 4.75 -11.35
N PHE A 488 -7.39 3.50 -11.75
CA PHE A 488 -6.53 2.37 -11.43
C PHE A 488 -5.97 1.80 -12.74
N ASP A 489 -4.68 1.98 -12.97
CA ASP A 489 -3.99 1.54 -14.19
C ASP A 489 -2.88 0.56 -13.81
N ARG A 490 -2.90 -0.64 -14.42
CA ARG A 490 -1.92 -1.72 -14.15
C ARG A 490 -1.73 -2.03 -12.66
N CYS A 491 -2.85 -2.18 -11.97
CA CYS A 491 -2.89 -2.46 -10.54
C CYS A 491 -3.22 -3.93 -10.28
N GLY A 492 -2.67 -4.55 -9.23
CA GLY A 492 -2.99 -5.92 -8.83
C GLY A 492 -2.48 -7.00 -9.78
N ILE A 493 -1.33 -6.80 -10.42
CA ILE A 493 -0.80 -7.66 -11.49
C ILE A 493 0.33 -8.61 -11.05
N GLU A 494 0.99 -8.37 -9.92
CA GLU A 494 2.08 -9.18 -9.34
C GLU A 494 1.57 -10.00 -8.14
N GLY A 495 0.67 -10.93 -8.41
CA GLY A 495 0.02 -11.78 -7.42
C GLY A 495 -1.02 -12.72 -8.02
N SER A 496 -1.59 -13.59 -7.19
CA SER A 496 -2.79 -14.36 -7.49
C SER A 496 -3.73 -14.31 -6.27
N ASP A 497 -5.04 -14.41 -6.52
CA ASP A 497 -6.11 -14.32 -5.51
C ASP A 497 -6.20 -12.92 -4.85
N MET A 498 -6.33 -11.90 -5.69
CA MET A 498 -6.53 -10.52 -5.25
C MET A 498 -7.37 -9.67 -6.20
N GLY A 499 -7.81 -8.53 -5.68
CA GLY A 499 -8.45 -7.48 -6.47
C GLY A 499 -7.83 -6.11 -6.22
N VAL A 500 -7.97 -5.21 -7.18
CA VAL A 500 -7.52 -3.82 -7.07
C VAL A 500 -8.18 -3.14 -5.87
N VAL A 501 -9.52 -3.21 -5.80
CA VAL A 501 -10.31 -2.78 -4.64
C VAL A 501 -10.77 -4.04 -3.90
N TYR A 502 -10.40 -4.15 -2.62
CA TYR A 502 -10.62 -5.37 -1.83
C TYR A 502 -11.31 -5.09 -0.50
N THR A 503 -12.29 -5.93 -0.19
CA THR A 503 -12.84 -6.08 1.15
C THR A 503 -13.11 -7.55 1.44
N GLY A 504 -13.11 -7.97 2.70
CA GLY A 504 -13.37 -9.37 3.01
C GLY A 504 -13.59 -9.69 4.47
N ARG A 505 -14.16 -10.89 4.71
CA ARG A 505 -14.32 -11.50 6.04
C ARG A 505 -15.16 -10.68 7.01
N ASN A 506 -16.07 -9.82 6.52
CA ASN A 506 -16.88 -8.99 7.41
C ASN A 506 -18.22 -8.57 6.78
N GLN A 507 -19.29 -9.21 7.20
CA GLN A 507 -20.66 -9.00 6.73
C GLN A 507 -21.23 -7.65 7.19
N THR A 508 -20.64 -7.01 8.20
CA THR A 508 -21.16 -5.74 8.76
C THR A 508 -20.60 -4.50 8.06
N THR A 509 -19.78 -4.66 7.01
CA THR A 509 -19.22 -3.55 6.22
C THR A 509 -20.22 -3.02 5.19
N GLN A 510 -21.31 -2.44 5.67
CA GLN A 510 -22.51 -2.16 4.88
C GLN A 510 -22.58 -0.71 4.36
N GLY A 511 -23.28 -0.51 3.24
CA GLY A 511 -23.57 0.82 2.70
C GLY A 511 -22.40 1.49 2.00
N ASN A 512 -21.34 0.74 1.67
CA ASN A 512 -20.21 1.26 0.92
C ASN A 512 -20.55 1.35 -0.58
N VAL A 513 -19.99 2.36 -1.24
CA VAL A 513 -20.23 2.63 -2.66
C VAL A 513 -18.91 2.76 -3.40
N ILE A 514 -18.76 1.98 -4.47
CA ILE A 514 -17.65 2.02 -5.42
C ILE A 514 -18.22 2.51 -6.75
N ARG A 515 -17.95 3.76 -7.16
CA ARG A 515 -18.61 4.35 -8.33
C ARG A 515 -17.78 5.29 -9.20
N HIS A 516 -18.11 5.37 -10.49
CA HIS A 516 -17.43 6.27 -11.43
C HIS A 516 -15.90 6.10 -11.48
N ASN A 517 -15.37 4.94 -11.09
CA ASN A 517 -13.94 4.66 -11.20
C ASN A 517 -13.63 4.09 -12.58
N PHE A 518 -12.39 4.28 -13.02
CA PHE A 518 -11.84 3.68 -14.22
C PHE A 518 -10.75 2.68 -13.84
N PHE A 519 -10.94 1.43 -14.24
CA PHE A 519 -9.96 0.36 -14.09
C PHE A 519 -9.47 -0.04 -15.48
N THR A 520 -8.17 -0.01 -15.71
CA THR A 520 -7.58 -0.44 -16.98
C THR A 520 -6.36 -1.34 -16.77
N ASP A 521 -6.22 -2.31 -17.66
CA ASP A 521 -5.04 -3.16 -17.80
C ASP A 521 -4.67 -3.89 -16.50
N THR A 522 -5.69 -4.40 -15.80
CA THR A 522 -5.57 -5.23 -14.59
C THR A 522 -5.58 -6.70 -15.01
N LEU A 523 -4.48 -7.14 -15.62
CA LEU A 523 -4.24 -8.52 -16.05
C LEU A 523 -2.88 -8.99 -15.53
N PRO A 524 -2.76 -10.24 -15.05
CA PRO A 524 -1.48 -10.75 -14.56
C PRO A 524 -0.54 -11.06 -15.74
N PRO A 525 0.79 -10.93 -15.58
CA PRO A 525 1.76 -11.38 -16.58
C PRO A 525 1.64 -12.88 -16.88
N ASP A 526 1.34 -13.70 -15.87
CA ASP A 526 1.04 -15.11 -16.03
C ASP A 526 -0.48 -15.32 -16.11
N PRO A 527 -1.03 -15.76 -17.26
CA PRO A 527 -2.47 -15.88 -17.45
C PRO A 527 -3.12 -16.97 -16.58
N ARG A 528 -2.35 -17.76 -15.83
CA ARG A 528 -2.87 -18.75 -14.87
C ARG A 528 -3.23 -18.13 -13.51
N ALA A 529 -2.65 -16.97 -13.17
CA ALA A 529 -2.95 -16.26 -11.92
C ALA A 529 -4.35 -15.66 -11.95
N ILE A 530 -5.00 -15.50 -10.80
CA ILE A 530 -6.38 -15.00 -10.75
C ILE A 530 -6.44 -13.59 -10.19
N VAL A 531 -6.98 -12.63 -10.95
CA VAL A 531 -7.00 -11.19 -10.59
C VAL A 531 -8.33 -10.54 -10.95
N CYS A 532 -8.79 -9.54 -10.20
CA CYS A 532 -10.02 -8.80 -10.50
C CYS A 532 -9.92 -7.31 -10.18
N GLY A 533 -10.88 -6.51 -10.63
CA GLY A 533 -10.97 -5.09 -10.30
C GLY A 533 -11.54 -4.88 -8.90
N VAL A 534 -12.71 -5.46 -8.61
CA VAL A 534 -13.36 -5.37 -7.29
C VAL A 534 -13.56 -6.76 -6.72
N TYR A 535 -12.93 -7.02 -5.56
CA TYR A 535 -13.04 -8.28 -4.84
C TYR A 535 -13.83 -8.10 -3.54
N VAL A 536 -15.02 -8.70 -3.48
CA VAL A 536 -15.82 -8.85 -2.27
C VAL A 536 -15.63 -10.27 -1.72
N ASP A 537 -14.65 -10.40 -0.82
CA ASP A 537 -14.13 -11.69 -0.38
C ASP A 537 -14.84 -12.25 0.88
N ASP A 538 -14.72 -13.56 1.06
CA ASP A 538 -15.02 -14.30 2.29
C ASP A 538 -16.34 -13.94 2.99
N GLY A 539 -17.44 -14.00 2.23
CA GLY A 539 -18.79 -13.83 2.75
C GLY A 539 -19.21 -12.38 2.96
N SER A 540 -18.35 -11.39 2.68
CA SER A 540 -18.71 -9.97 2.74
C SER A 540 -19.89 -9.63 1.82
N ALA A 541 -20.70 -8.65 2.22
CA ALA A 541 -22.02 -8.39 1.64
C ALA A 541 -22.33 -6.89 1.56
N GLY A 542 -23.38 -6.52 0.83
CA GLY A 542 -23.97 -5.18 0.87
C GLY A 542 -23.15 -4.08 0.17
N GLN A 543 -22.30 -4.44 -0.80
CA GLN A 543 -21.55 -3.47 -1.59
C GLN A 543 -22.37 -2.98 -2.79
N LEU A 544 -22.38 -1.66 -3.03
CA LEU A 544 -22.89 -1.08 -4.28
C LEU A 544 -21.72 -0.71 -5.19
N ILE A 545 -21.63 -1.40 -6.32
CA ILE A 545 -20.58 -1.21 -7.33
C ILE A 545 -21.26 -0.70 -8.58
N GLU A 546 -21.20 0.62 -8.83
CA GLU A 546 -22.01 1.21 -9.90
C GLU A 546 -21.29 2.22 -10.79
N LYS A 547 -21.65 2.25 -12.08
CA LYS A 547 -21.18 3.29 -13.02
C LYS A 547 -19.66 3.33 -13.14
N ASN A 548 -18.97 2.23 -12.86
CA ASN A 548 -17.54 2.10 -13.10
C ASN A 548 -17.30 1.62 -14.53
N ILE A 549 -16.10 1.89 -15.03
CA ILE A 549 -15.62 1.45 -16.34
C ILE A 549 -14.45 0.50 -16.09
N PHE A 550 -14.56 -0.72 -16.59
CA PHE A 550 -13.55 -1.76 -16.52
C PHE A 550 -13.10 -2.10 -17.95
N CYS A 551 -11.83 -1.89 -18.25
CA CYS A 551 -11.23 -2.19 -19.55
C CYS A 551 -10.06 -3.15 -19.37
N LYS A 552 -10.11 -4.36 -19.95
CA LYS A 552 -9.07 -5.39 -19.75
C LYS A 552 -8.82 -5.67 -18.27
N VAL A 553 -9.90 -6.04 -17.56
CA VAL A 553 -9.89 -6.32 -16.12
C VAL A 553 -10.53 -7.67 -15.86
N GLY A 554 -9.93 -8.43 -14.95
CA GLY A 554 -10.44 -9.74 -14.56
C GLY A 554 -9.78 -10.85 -15.36
N ASN A 555 -9.07 -11.73 -14.65
CA ASN A 555 -8.49 -12.95 -15.18
C ASN A 555 -8.85 -14.11 -14.27
N MET A 556 -9.56 -15.10 -14.81
CA MET A 556 -9.99 -16.28 -14.08
C MET A 556 -8.89 -17.32 -13.91
N GLY A 557 -7.83 -17.26 -14.71
CA GLY A 557 -6.82 -18.31 -14.74
C GLY A 557 -7.47 -19.68 -14.86
N GLY A 558 -7.14 -20.60 -13.96
CA GLY A 558 -7.84 -21.89 -13.87
C GLY A 558 -9.03 -21.93 -12.90
N ALA A 559 -9.31 -20.87 -12.13
CA ALA A 559 -10.38 -20.87 -11.13
C ALA A 559 -11.76 -21.08 -11.77
N PRO A 560 -12.79 -21.49 -11.01
CA PRO A 560 -14.15 -21.65 -11.55
C PRO A 560 -14.84 -20.31 -11.86
N ALA A 561 -14.40 -19.22 -11.25
CA ALA A 561 -14.96 -17.88 -11.41
C ALA A 561 -13.96 -16.82 -10.91
N PHE A 562 -13.67 -15.79 -11.73
CA PHE A 562 -12.91 -14.59 -11.32
C PHE A 562 -13.04 -13.45 -12.37
N GLY A 563 -14.21 -12.84 -12.44
CA GLY A 563 -14.53 -11.71 -13.32
C GLY A 563 -14.01 -10.37 -12.82
N ALA A 564 -14.26 -9.28 -13.56
CA ALA A 564 -13.85 -7.93 -13.19
C ALA A 564 -14.39 -7.51 -11.81
N ILE A 565 -15.61 -7.94 -11.48
CA ILE A 565 -16.15 -7.96 -10.12
C ILE A 565 -16.25 -9.42 -9.67
N TYR A 566 -15.64 -9.75 -8.53
CA TYR A 566 -15.67 -11.10 -7.97
C TYR A 566 -16.24 -11.10 -6.55
N VAL A 567 -17.20 -12.00 -6.31
CA VAL A 567 -17.83 -12.22 -4.99
C VAL A 567 -17.52 -13.64 -4.52
N HIS A 568 -16.86 -13.76 -3.38
CA HIS A 568 -16.55 -15.06 -2.79
C HIS A 568 -17.46 -15.32 -1.58
N GLY A 569 -18.48 -16.16 -1.77
CA GLY A 569 -19.39 -16.62 -0.73
C GLY A 569 -20.45 -15.63 -0.24
N GLY A 570 -20.31 -14.33 -0.48
CA GLY A 570 -21.23 -13.28 -0.01
C GLY A 570 -22.50 -13.08 -0.86
N GLY A 571 -23.42 -12.26 -0.36
CA GLY A 571 -24.70 -11.92 -1.00
C GLY A 571 -25.06 -10.43 -0.89
N ASP A 572 -26.16 -10.03 -1.53
CA ASP A 572 -26.68 -8.65 -1.57
C ASP A 572 -25.68 -7.61 -2.10
N ASN A 573 -24.72 -8.05 -2.92
CA ASN A 573 -23.85 -7.15 -3.67
C ASN A 573 -24.48 -6.80 -5.01
N ILE A 574 -24.39 -5.53 -5.40
CA ILE A 574 -25.08 -4.98 -6.56
C ILE A 574 -24.05 -4.38 -7.51
N GLY A 575 -23.86 -5.03 -8.66
CA GLY A 575 -23.19 -4.46 -9.83
C GLY A 575 -24.22 -3.75 -10.71
N ARG A 576 -24.21 -2.42 -10.77
CA ARG A 576 -25.23 -1.67 -11.52
C ARG A 576 -24.65 -0.67 -12.50
N ARG A 577 -25.11 -0.67 -13.75
CA ARG A 577 -24.70 0.30 -14.78
C ARG A 577 -23.18 0.39 -14.95
N ASN A 578 -22.46 -0.68 -14.68
CA ASN A 578 -21.02 -0.74 -14.98
C ASN A 578 -20.82 -1.03 -16.46
N VAL A 579 -19.68 -0.60 -16.98
CA VAL A 579 -19.25 -0.78 -18.36
C VAL A 579 -18.05 -1.73 -18.33
N PHE A 580 -18.13 -2.85 -19.05
CA PHE A 580 -17.07 -3.84 -19.16
C PHE A 580 -16.63 -3.96 -20.61
N ILE A 581 -15.35 -3.75 -20.88
CA ILE A 581 -14.77 -3.75 -22.21
C ILE A 581 -13.55 -4.68 -22.18
N ASP A 582 -13.52 -5.67 -23.06
CA ASP A 582 -12.44 -6.67 -23.15
C ASP A 582 -12.12 -7.36 -21.80
N CYS A 583 -13.14 -7.57 -20.96
CA CYS A 583 -13.05 -8.31 -19.71
C CYS A 583 -13.49 -9.75 -19.95
N GLN A 584 -12.86 -10.74 -19.28
CA GLN A 584 -13.31 -12.13 -19.41
C GLN A 584 -14.77 -12.31 -18.94
N SER A 585 -15.13 -11.63 -17.84
CA SER A 585 -16.51 -11.50 -17.38
C SER A 585 -16.71 -10.22 -16.57
N GLY A 586 -17.91 -9.65 -16.62
CA GLY A 586 -18.25 -8.47 -15.84
C GLY A 586 -18.34 -8.75 -14.34
N MET A 587 -19.19 -9.70 -13.94
CA MET A 587 -19.34 -10.08 -12.53
C MET A 587 -19.46 -11.59 -12.35
N SER A 588 -18.83 -12.12 -11.32
CA SER A 588 -18.86 -13.56 -11.03
C SER A 588 -18.94 -13.84 -9.55
N GLN A 589 -19.44 -15.03 -9.21
CA GLN A 589 -19.55 -15.47 -7.83
C GLN A 589 -19.12 -16.92 -7.67
N GLN A 590 -18.33 -17.18 -6.62
CA GLN A 590 -18.19 -18.53 -6.08
C GLN A 590 -19.13 -18.69 -4.88
N GLU A 591 -20.09 -19.61 -5.02
CA GLU A 591 -21.03 -19.91 -3.95
C GLU A 591 -20.39 -20.71 -2.81
N TRP A 592 -20.86 -20.45 -1.60
CA TRP A 592 -20.57 -21.27 -0.43
C TRP A 592 -21.80 -22.07 -0.04
N THR A 593 -21.59 -23.27 0.50
CA THR A 593 -22.65 -24.02 1.18
C THR A 593 -23.10 -23.29 2.45
N ASP A 594 -24.32 -23.55 2.91
CA ASP A 594 -24.82 -22.98 4.17
C ASP A 594 -23.96 -23.40 5.36
N GLU A 595 -23.41 -24.62 5.33
CA GLU A 595 -22.46 -25.09 6.32
C GLU A 595 -21.19 -24.24 6.36
N LYS A 596 -20.56 -24.00 5.20
CA LYS A 596 -19.34 -23.17 5.10
C LYS A 596 -19.61 -21.72 5.53
N TYR A 597 -20.75 -21.16 5.10
CA TYR A 597 -21.14 -19.81 5.47
C TYR A 597 -21.45 -19.70 6.98
N GLY A 598 -22.23 -20.62 7.54
CA GLY A 598 -22.51 -20.70 8.97
C GLY A 598 -21.25 -20.85 9.83
N ALA A 599 -20.27 -21.64 9.37
CA ALA A 599 -18.96 -21.74 10.03
C ALA A 599 -18.18 -20.41 9.99
N ALA A 600 -18.25 -19.67 8.89
CA ALA A 600 -17.66 -18.34 8.78
C ALA A 600 -18.32 -17.32 9.70
N LEU A 601 -19.66 -17.33 9.81
CA LEU A 601 -20.40 -16.47 10.73
C LEU A 601 -19.98 -16.70 12.19
N LYS A 602 -19.91 -17.96 12.63
CA LYS A 602 -19.47 -18.31 13.99
C LYS A 602 -18.05 -17.82 14.27
N ARG A 603 -17.14 -18.01 13.31
CA ARG A 603 -15.73 -17.60 13.43
C ARG A 603 -15.57 -16.08 13.56
N ASN A 604 -16.40 -15.32 12.85
CA ASN A 604 -16.32 -13.86 12.78
C ASN A 604 -17.27 -13.17 13.78
N ALA A 605 -17.89 -13.89 14.71
CA ALA A 605 -18.91 -13.35 15.63
C ALA A 605 -18.43 -12.11 16.41
N ASP A 606 -17.14 -12.04 16.75
CA ASP A 606 -16.54 -10.87 17.40
C ASP A 606 -16.71 -9.58 16.57
N LYS A 607 -16.66 -9.67 15.23
CA LYS A 607 -16.87 -8.52 14.34
C LYS A 607 -18.31 -8.01 14.35
N TYR A 608 -19.27 -8.84 14.75
CA TYR A 608 -20.70 -8.52 14.69
C TYR A 608 -21.24 -8.04 16.04
N TYR A 609 -20.72 -8.60 17.12
CA TYR A 609 -21.24 -8.38 18.47
C TYR A 609 -20.27 -7.67 19.41
N LYS A 610 -18.96 -7.58 19.08
CA LYS A 610 -17.97 -6.84 19.87
C LYS A 610 -17.47 -5.58 19.15
N GLU A 611 -17.04 -5.70 17.89
CA GLU A 611 -16.56 -4.55 17.11
C GLU A 611 -17.70 -3.59 16.75
N VAL A 612 -18.89 -4.13 16.48
CA VAL A 612 -20.12 -3.39 16.26
C VAL A 612 -21.24 -4.00 17.12
N ASP A 613 -22.43 -3.40 17.08
CA ASP A 613 -23.63 -3.95 17.72
C ASP A 613 -24.75 -4.12 16.71
N VAL A 614 -24.76 -5.27 16.02
CA VAL A 614 -25.80 -5.58 15.00
C VAL A 614 -27.21 -5.71 15.58
N ASN A 615 -27.35 -5.87 16.90
CA ASN A 615 -28.66 -6.01 17.55
C ASN A 615 -29.26 -4.65 17.96
N SER A 616 -28.44 -3.60 18.00
CA SER A 616 -28.88 -2.24 18.30
C SER A 616 -29.96 -1.74 17.33
N GLU A 617 -30.88 -0.93 17.83
CA GLU A 617 -31.88 -0.24 16.99
C GLU A 617 -31.24 0.59 15.89
N LEU A 618 -30.06 1.15 16.16
CA LEU A 618 -29.25 1.87 15.18
C LEU A 618 -28.92 0.99 13.97
N TYR A 619 -28.33 -0.20 14.19
CA TYR A 619 -27.93 -1.10 13.11
C TYR A 619 -29.13 -1.71 12.39
N LYS A 620 -30.17 -2.12 13.13
CA LYS A 620 -31.40 -2.66 12.53
C LYS A 620 -32.09 -1.65 11.63
N LYS A 621 -32.15 -0.38 12.05
CA LYS A 621 -32.72 0.71 11.24
C LYS A 621 -31.84 1.05 10.04
N ARG A 622 -30.51 1.10 10.22
CA ARG A 622 -29.59 1.48 9.15
C ARG A 622 -29.41 0.40 8.09
N TYR A 623 -29.36 -0.87 8.51
CA TYR A 623 -29.09 -2.04 7.68
C TYR A 623 -30.13 -3.14 7.91
N PRO A 624 -31.39 -2.93 7.47
CA PRO A 624 -32.52 -3.81 7.82
C PRO A 624 -32.41 -5.25 7.28
N LYS A 625 -31.53 -5.51 6.30
CA LYS A 625 -31.27 -6.85 5.79
C LYS A 625 -30.19 -7.61 6.58
N LEU A 626 -29.39 -6.92 7.38
CA LEU A 626 -28.18 -7.47 7.99
C LEU A 626 -28.49 -8.63 8.94
N GLU A 627 -29.53 -8.53 9.75
CA GLU A 627 -29.96 -9.61 10.65
C GLU A 627 -30.19 -10.92 9.89
N LYS A 628 -30.86 -10.86 8.74
CA LYS A 628 -31.08 -12.02 7.88
C LYS A 628 -29.80 -12.50 7.20
N GLN A 629 -28.94 -11.57 6.75
CA GLN A 629 -27.63 -11.93 6.16
C GLN A 629 -26.70 -12.67 7.13
N LEU A 630 -26.94 -12.55 8.44
CA LEU A 630 -26.22 -13.28 9.49
C LEU A 630 -26.89 -14.62 9.86
N THR A 631 -27.76 -15.17 9.01
CA THR A 631 -28.23 -16.57 9.11
C THR A 631 -27.61 -17.45 8.02
N ALA A 632 -27.33 -18.71 8.37
CA ALA A 632 -26.58 -19.63 7.51
C ALA A 632 -27.32 -19.98 6.21
N ASP A 633 -28.64 -20.08 6.28
CA ASP A 633 -29.58 -20.48 5.24
C ASP A 633 -30.14 -19.30 4.42
N TYR A 634 -29.78 -18.06 4.76
CA TYR A 634 -30.23 -16.89 4.00
C TYR A 634 -29.74 -16.96 2.55
N PRO A 635 -30.61 -16.77 1.54
CA PRO A 635 -30.19 -16.79 0.15
C PRO A 635 -29.14 -15.71 -0.17
N ARG A 636 -27.92 -16.15 -0.48
CA ARG A 636 -26.76 -15.28 -0.82
C ARG A 636 -26.76 -14.90 -2.30
N VAL A 637 -27.81 -14.18 -2.69
CA VAL A 637 -28.04 -13.76 -4.08
C VAL A 637 -27.41 -12.40 -4.34
N ASN A 638 -26.79 -12.24 -5.51
CA ASN A 638 -26.19 -10.98 -5.98
C ASN A 638 -26.90 -10.47 -7.24
N TYR A 639 -26.65 -9.21 -7.61
CA TYR A 639 -27.41 -8.54 -8.68
C TYR A 639 -26.49 -7.88 -9.70
N VAL A 640 -26.78 -8.09 -10.98
CA VAL A 640 -26.15 -7.37 -12.10
C VAL A 640 -27.24 -6.69 -12.93
N GLU A 641 -27.30 -5.37 -12.85
CA GLU A 641 -28.41 -4.57 -13.37
C GLU A 641 -27.94 -3.47 -14.33
N ASP A 642 -28.58 -3.39 -15.51
CA ASP A 642 -28.37 -2.31 -16.49
C ASP A 642 -26.90 -2.12 -16.93
N CYS A 643 -26.05 -3.13 -16.79
CA CYS A 643 -24.64 -3.07 -17.21
C CYS A 643 -24.49 -3.13 -18.74
N ARG A 644 -23.31 -2.74 -19.21
CA ARG A 644 -22.90 -2.73 -20.61
C ARG A 644 -21.65 -3.57 -20.82
N VAL A 645 -21.62 -4.36 -21.89
CA VAL A 645 -20.49 -5.22 -22.22
C VAL A 645 -20.03 -5.04 -23.67
N TRP A 646 -18.72 -5.00 -23.89
CA TRP A 646 -18.08 -5.15 -25.19
C TRP A 646 -17.03 -6.24 -25.09
N ASN A 647 -17.07 -7.23 -26.00
CA ASN A 647 -16.15 -8.37 -26.00
C ASN A 647 -15.96 -8.99 -24.60
N SER A 648 -17.06 -9.09 -23.86
CA SER A 648 -17.09 -9.53 -22.47
C SER A 648 -18.40 -10.29 -22.21
N SER A 649 -18.37 -11.27 -21.32
CA SER A 649 -19.61 -11.82 -20.75
C SER A 649 -20.15 -10.91 -19.65
N VAL A 650 -21.48 -10.80 -19.50
CA VAL A 650 -22.08 -9.99 -18.42
C VAL A 650 -21.75 -10.57 -17.05
N SER A 651 -21.88 -11.89 -16.93
CA SER A 651 -21.60 -12.59 -15.69
C SER A 651 -21.11 -14.01 -15.93
N MET A 652 -20.50 -14.59 -14.90
CA MET A 652 -20.01 -15.96 -14.89
C MET A 652 -20.26 -16.61 -13.54
N SER A 653 -20.97 -17.74 -13.54
CA SER A 653 -21.21 -18.61 -12.37
C SER A 653 -21.92 -17.95 -11.18
N GLY A 654 -22.50 -18.78 -10.32
CA GLY A 654 -23.11 -18.39 -9.05
C GLY A 654 -24.56 -17.86 -9.11
N LYS A 655 -25.11 -17.57 -7.93
CA LYS A 655 -26.48 -17.06 -7.72
C LYS A 655 -26.56 -15.56 -8.00
N ILE A 656 -26.65 -15.21 -9.28
CA ILE A 656 -26.72 -13.83 -9.75
C ILE A 656 -28.02 -13.57 -10.51
N HIS A 657 -28.78 -12.56 -10.08
CA HIS A 657 -29.91 -12.03 -10.84
C HIS A 657 -29.43 -11.04 -11.91
N LEU A 658 -29.74 -11.33 -13.17
CA LEU A 658 -29.42 -10.48 -14.31
C LEU A 658 -30.65 -9.68 -14.74
N LYS A 659 -30.50 -8.37 -14.89
CA LYS A 659 -31.60 -7.47 -15.26
C LYS A 659 -31.15 -6.42 -16.26
N ARG A 660 -31.72 -6.42 -17.47
CA ARG A 660 -31.55 -5.37 -18.50
C ARG A 660 -30.09 -5.06 -18.90
N ASN A 661 -29.20 -6.04 -18.80
CA ASN A 661 -27.83 -5.92 -19.29
C ASN A 661 -27.81 -5.98 -20.83
N LYS A 662 -26.93 -5.21 -21.48
CA LYS A 662 -26.87 -5.09 -22.94
C LYS A 662 -25.44 -5.11 -23.47
N VAL A 663 -25.27 -5.58 -24.69
CA VAL A 663 -24.03 -5.44 -25.45
C VAL A 663 -23.92 -4.00 -25.96
N LEU A 664 -22.70 -3.44 -25.92
CA LEU A 664 -22.38 -2.13 -26.47
C LEU A 664 -22.39 -2.14 -28.00
N VAL A 665 -22.80 -1.01 -28.58
CA VAL A 665 -22.69 -0.75 -30.01
C VAL A 665 -21.68 0.40 -30.18
N PRO A 666 -20.66 0.25 -31.04
CA PRO A 666 -19.75 1.34 -31.35
C PRO A 666 -20.50 2.58 -31.85
N ASN A 667 -19.98 3.76 -31.52
CA ASN A 667 -20.46 5.02 -32.05
C ASN A 667 -20.35 5.04 -33.58
N GLU A 668 -21.21 5.83 -34.23
CA GLU A 668 -21.18 6.04 -35.68
C GLU A 668 -19.77 6.50 -36.13
N GLY A 669 -19.27 5.90 -37.21
CA GLY A 669 -17.92 6.17 -37.72
C GLY A 669 -16.79 5.42 -37.02
N VAL A 670 -17.04 4.66 -35.94
CA VAL A 670 -16.02 3.84 -35.26
C VAL A 670 -16.14 2.38 -35.70
N SER A 671 -15.14 1.87 -36.42
CA SER A 671 -15.14 0.47 -36.86
C SER A 671 -14.72 -0.49 -35.73
N LYS A 672 -15.19 -1.74 -35.81
CA LYS A 672 -14.73 -2.81 -34.88
C LYS A 672 -13.23 -3.06 -34.98
N LEU A 673 -12.66 -2.88 -36.18
CA LEU A 673 -11.22 -3.05 -36.41
C LEU A 673 -10.41 -1.97 -35.70
N ASP A 674 -10.91 -0.73 -35.64
CA ASP A 674 -10.24 0.35 -34.92
C ASP A 674 -10.28 0.14 -33.42
N ILE A 675 -11.36 -0.43 -32.91
CA ILE A 675 -11.45 -0.84 -31.49
C ILE A 675 -10.46 -1.97 -31.19
N ALA A 676 -10.34 -2.97 -32.08
CA ALA A 676 -9.44 -4.11 -31.88
C ALA A 676 -7.94 -3.72 -31.85
N LYS A 677 -7.58 -2.54 -32.36
CA LYS A 677 -6.20 -1.99 -32.30
C LYS A 677 -5.87 -1.31 -30.97
N ILE A 678 -6.83 -1.15 -30.06
CA ILE A 678 -6.61 -0.48 -28.78
C ILE A 678 -5.89 -1.47 -27.83
N GLU A 679 -4.59 -1.25 -27.66
CA GLU A 679 -3.74 -2.07 -26.80
C GLU A 679 -3.90 -1.74 -25.32
N SER A 680 -4.15 -0.47 -24.98
CA SER A 680 -4.46 -0.02 -23.63
C SER A 680 -5.57 1.02 -23.72
N TRP A 681 -6.59 0.89 -22.88
CA TRP A 681 -7.77 1.73 -22.96
C TRP A 681 -7.56 3.03 -22.18
N THR A 682 -7.93 4.16 -22.79
CA THR A 682 -8.04 5.44 -22.08
C THR A 682 -9.51 5.84 -21.91
N LEU A 683 -9.78 6.80 -21.03
CA LEU A 683 -11.12 7.41 -20.94
C LEU A 683 -11.54 8.08 -22.26
N ASP A 684 -10.60 8.61 -23.03
CA ASP A 684 -10.87 9.20 -24.35
C ASP A 684 -11.22 8.15 -25.39
N ASP A 685 -10.59 6.98 -25.34
CA ASP A 685 -10.98 5.85 -26.18
C ASP A 685 -12.38 5.36 -25.86
N VAL A 686 -12.74 5.25 -24.57
CA VAL A 686 -14.09 4.87 -24.16
C VAL A 686 -15.12 5.90 -24.62
N ARG A 687 -14.82 7.20 -24.48
CA ARG A 687 -15.67 8.29 -24.99
C ARG A 687 -15.86 8.19 -26.51
N ARG A 688 -14.76 8.05 -27.26
CA ARG A 688 -14.75 7.95 -28.71
C ARG A 688 -15.53 6.74 -29.20
N CYS A 689 -15.31 5.57 -28.60
CA CYS A 689 -15.88 4.32 -29.08
C CYS A 689 -17.34 4.11 -28.65
N PHE A 690 -17.71 4.49 -27.43
CA PHE A 690 -19.02 4.12 -26.85
C PHE A 690 -19.76 5.25 -26.13
N GLY A 691 -19.24 6.49 -26.16
CA GLY A 691 -19.76 7.62 -25.40
C GLY A 691 -21.21 8.04 -25.68
N ASN A 692 -21.83 7.57 -26.78
CA ASN A 692 -23.24 7.84 -27.07
C ASN A 692 -24.21 6.93 -26.31
N ASP A 693 -23.76 5.77 -25.78
CA ASP A 693 -24.60 4.93 -24.94
C ASP A 693 -24.93 5.67 -23.61
N PRO A 694 -26.20 5.73 -23.17
CA PRO A 694 -26.57 6.49 -21.98
C PRO A 694 -25.89 6.04 -20.69
N VAL A 695 -25.61 4.74 -20.54
CA VAL A 695 -24.90 4.19 -19.36
C VAL A 695 -23.43 4.57 -19.42
N VAL A 696 -22.80 4.51 -20.60
CA VAL A 696 -21.40 4.94 -20.77
C VAL A 696 -21.27 6.44 -20.51
N LYS A 697 -22.16 7.25 -21.07
CA LYS A 697 -22.23 8.70 -20.82
C LYS A 697 -22.42 9.03 -19.33
N GLU A 698 -23.25 8.27 -18.63
CA GLU A 698 -23.43 8.43 -17.19
C GLU A 698 -22.16 8.02 -16.42
N ALA A 699 -21.53 6.90 -16.75
CA ALA A 699 -20.31 6.42 -16.12
C ALA A 699 -19.16 7.43 -16.26
N LEU A 700 -19.04 8.07 -17.42
CA LEU A 700 -18.07 9.12 -17.74
C LEU A 700 -18.37 10.49 -17.12
N LYS A 701 -19.48 10.64 -16.37
CA LYS A 701 -19.89 11.94 -15.82
C LYS A 701 -18.96 12.38 -14.67
N GLY A 702 -18.56 13.65 -14.71
CA GLY A 702 -17.65 14.24 -13.75
C GLY A 702 -16.18 14.03 -14.14
N GLU A 703 -15.28 14.67 -13.41
CA GLU A 703 -13.84 14.48 -13.61
C GLU A 703 -13.43 13.17 -12.92
N ILE A 704 -13.00 12.18 -13.70
CA ILE A 704 -12.43 10.91 -13.22
C ILE A 704 -10.89 11.06 -13.22
N GLY A 705 -10.25 10.66 -12.13
CA GLY A 705 -8.86 10.94 -11.87
C GLY A 705 -8.67 12.31 -11.21
N ILE A 706 -7.44 12.81 -11.29
CA ILE A 706 -7.02 14.04 -10.61
C ILE A 706 -7.69 15.24 -11.26
N ARG A 707 -8.28 16.10 -10.42
CA ARG A 707 -8.91 17.33 -10.90
C ARG A 707 -7.84 18.33 -11.31
N LYS A 708 -8.10 19.06 -12.41
CA LYS A 708 -7.22 20.17 -12.80
C LYS A 708 -7.28 21.24 -11.71
N ARG A 709 -6.13 21.62 -11.18
CA ARG A 709 -6.03 22.75 -10.23
C ARG A 709 -6.11 24.03 -11.05
N ASN A 710 -7.14 24.83 -10.81
CA ASN A 710 -7.26 26.17 -11.38
C ASN A 710 -6.30 27.14 -10.70
#